data_AF-A0A5D0SF90-F1
#
_entry.id   AF-A0A5D0SF90-F1
#
_cell.length_a   1.000
_cell.length_b   1.000
_cell.length_c   1.000
_cell.angle_alpha   90.00
_cell.angle_beta   90.00
_cell.angle_gamma   90.00
#
_symmetry.space_group_name_H-M   'P 1'
#
loop_
_entity.id
_entity.type
_entity.pdbx_description
1 polymer ?
#
loop_
_entity_poly.entity_id
_entity_poly.type
_entity_poly.pdbx_seq_one_letter_code
_entity_poly.pdbx_strand_id
1 'polypeptide(L)'
;MERRVKINLTNINKIKKFKTIIHKLTMDEKLDENEKSYILSCAILFLKHYNSDKRFKSYRDFAYYIILKYSLRYDDYQPLYDFSVNFGFYPIARDIVEKDLLIDLNINNYLLDLSIDKYENPKKNYIETYEQKEKKKFLLNDNSPELSYIAPTSFGKSSIIVNYIEKYNKLSMKIGVIVPTKSLLMQTYKMIRDSEPNTRIIIHDEMYHEDETYIAVFTQERALRLIEKNDTYFDVLFIDEAHNIFEKNSRSILISRLIKKNMKLNPKHKVIYLSPLIMDSNNLKLYPEQKITEQRIHFNIKEAEIFEYRLNNKIYKYNRFVNEFYFLEKENNMISYIKENSKHKNFIYIRSPQKIEKFAKVLSEQVINLDEKEEIKELLDILSQNVHEKFYVIKLIKKGVIYLHGKLPDLIKEYLESKYQKLVNINFLIANTVILEGMNLPIDTLFILNTYSLYGKELTNLIGRVNRLNEVFMPDENKLHKLLPQIHFINNEEYYRKNSNMTKKIKSLRNRIFDDDVKNPVLETFDFDSLNDEEKEKYKSIKDKEDFINQSSDKELDLLKKYFIEEGIDLVYLDIDNVLSTIYKRINQIKGGLANKWEDKRVLDKIYNLFIKGLDNEIKNFEFSRLSNEKARNFYE
;
A
#
# COMPACT_ATOMS: atom_id res chain seq x y z
N MET A 1 -1.91 14.73 15.34
CA MET A 1 -2.28 15.11 16.73
C MET A 1 -1.72 16.49 16.99
N GLU A 2 -2.58 17.42 17.39
CA GLU A 2 -2.16 18.80 17.72
C GLU A 2 -1.15 18.82 18.87
N ARG A 3 -0.17 19.74 18.80
CA ARG A 3 0.91 19.87 19.79
C ARG A 3 0.37 20.06 21.21
N ARG A 4 -0.68 20.86 21.37
CA ARG A 4 -1.33 21.13 22.67
C ARG A 4 -1.91 19.85 23.29
N VAL A 5 -2.63 19.04 22.52
CA VAL A 5 -3.23 17.78 23.00
C VAL A 5 -2.14 16.79 23.43
N LYS A 6 -1.01 16.71 22.72
CA LYS A 6 0.13 15.83 23.12
C LYS A 6 0.67 16.21 24.50
N ILE A 7 0.89 17.50 24.71
CA ILE A 7 1.43 18.02 25.97
C ILE A 7 0.46 17.69 27.09
N ASN A 8 -0.83 17.93 26.87
CA ASN A 8 -1.87 17.63 27.86
C ASN A 8 -1.94 16.13 28.20
N LEU A 9 -2.01 15.23 27.23
CA LEU A 9 -2.03 13.79 27.52
C LEU A 9 -0.76 13.31 28.24
N THR A 10 0.40 13.87 27.89
CA THR A 10 1.65 13.56 28.60
C THR A 10 1.62 14.10 30.04
N ASN A 11 1.00 15.26 30.27
CA ASN A 11 0.87 15.86 31.60
C ASN A 11 -0.16 15.15 32.48
N ILE A 12 -1.29 14.71 31.92
CA ILE A 12 -2.29 13.91 32.65
C ILE A 12 -1.66 12.64 33.22
N ASN A 13 -0.71 12.05 32.49
CA ASN A 13 0.04 10.88 32.94
C ASN A 13 0.99 11.15 34.14
N LYS A 14 1.11 12.39 34.61
CA LYS A 14 1.81 12.72 35.87
C LYS A 14 0.92 12.54 37.10
N ILE A 15 -0.41 12.46 36.92
CA ILE A 15 -1.35 12.21 38.02
C ILE A 15 -1.18 10.75 38.44
N LYS A 16 -0.73 10.52 39.68
CA LYS A 16 -0.38 9.18 40.20
C LYS A 16 -1.48 8.14 39.98
N LYS A 17 -2.72 8.46 40.36
CA LYS A 17 -3.87 7.55 40.19
C LYS A 17 -4.11 7.18 38.72
N PHE A 18 -4.13 8.16 37.83
CA PHE A 18 -4.29 7.92 36.39
C PHE A 18 -3.14 7.07 35.84
N LYS A 19 -1.89 7.42 36.19
CA LYS A 19 -0.68 6.71 35.74
C LYS A 19 -0.71 5.22 36.11
N THR A 20 -1.06 4.90 37.35
CA THR A 20 -1.15 3.51 37.82
C THR A 20 -2.23 2.74 37.07
N ILE A 21 -3.41 3.32 36.90
CA ILE A 21 -4.54 2.64 36.25
C ILE A 21 -4.29 2.46 34.75
N ILE A 22 -3.76 3.47 34.07
CA ILE A 22 -3.44 3.34 32.64
C ILE A 22 -2.28 2.37 32.39
N HIS A 23 -1.31 2.30 33.30
CA HIS A 23 -0.26 1.26 33.28
C HIS A 23 -0.89 -0.12 33.32
N LYS A 24 -1.71 -0.40 34.36
CA LYS A 24 -2.42 -1.67 34.51
C LYS A 24 -3.23 -2.03 33.27
N LEU A 25 -4.03 -1.10 32.75
CA LEU A 25 -4.84 -1.32 31.54
C LEU A 25 -3.97 -1.60 30.30
N THR A 26 -2.84 -0.90 30.15
CA THR A 26 -1.92 -1.12 29.02
C THR A 26 -1.27 -2.50 29.10
N MET A 27 -0.88 -2.91 30.31
CA MET A 27 -0.16 -4.15 30.61
C MET A 27 -1.08 -5.36 30.80
N ASP A 28 -2.38 -5.19 30.57
CA ASP A 28 -3.39 -6.24 30.75
C ASP A 28 -3.45 -6.78 32.19
N GLU A 29 -3.06 -5.97 33.18
CA GLU A 29 -3.21 -6.28 34.61
C GLU A 29 -4.68 -6.12 35.04
N LYS A 30 -5.10 -6.85 36.08
CA LYS A 30 -6.47 -6.74 36.61
C LYS A 30 -6.68 -5.38 37.29
N LEU A 31 -7.80 -4.75 36.97
CA LEU A 31 -8.35 -3.55 37.59
C LEU A 31 -9.43 -3.94 38.59
N ASP A 32 -9.45 -3.29 39.75
CA ASP A 32 -10.59 -3.37 40.67
C ASP A 32 -11.78 -2.50 40.19
N GLU A 33 -12.95 -2.65 40.81
CA GLU A 33 -14.17 -1.93 40.40
C GLU A 33 -14.03 -0.39 40.46
N ASN A 34 -13.28 0.15 41.43
CA ASN A 34 -13.04 1.58 41.52
C ASN A 34 -12.12 2.06 40.40
N GLU A 35 -11.10 1.27 40.05
CA GLU A 35 -10.19 1.54 38.94
C GLU A 35 -10.91 1.46 37.58
N LYS A 36 -11.79 0.47 37.40
CA LYS A 36 -12.66 0.32 36.22
C LYS A 36 -13.56 1.55 36.05
N SER A 37 -14.31 1.92 37.10
CA SER A 37 -15.19 3.10 37.08
C SER A 37 -14.41 4.39 36.79
N TYR A 38 -13.23 4.55 37.41
CA TYR A 38 -12.38 5.71 37.20
C TYR A 38 -11.89 5.83 35.76
N ILE A 39 -11.40 4.75 35.15
CA ILE A 39 -10.83 4.82 33.80
C ILE A 39 -11.89 5.02 32.72
N LEU A 40 -13.07 4.41 32.89
CA LEU A 40 -14.23 4.67 32.02
C LEU A 40 -14.73 6.11 32.17
N SER A 41 -14.73 6.65 33.38
CA SER A 41 -15.02 8.08 33.62
C SER A 41 -14.03 9.00 32.90
N CYS A 42 -12.73 8.64 32.89
CA CYS A 42 -11.74 9.35 32.08
C CYS A 42 -12.04 9.27 30.58
N ALA A 43 -12.45 8.10 30.07
CA ALA A 43 -12.85 7.95 28.66
C ALA A 43 -14.02 8.89 28.30
N ILE A 44 -15.05 8.98 29.15
CA ILE A 44 -16.17 9.91 28.98
C ILE A 44 -15.69 11.37 28.97
N LEU A 45 -14.78 11.76 29.86
CA LEU A 45 -14.21 13.11 29.89
C LEU A 45 -13.45 13.44 28.59
N PHE A 46 -12.66 12.51 28.08
CA PHE A 46 -11.97 12.67 26.80
C PHE A 46 -12.98 12.84 25.64
N LEU A 47 -14.09 12.10 25.65
CA LEU A 47 -15.15 12.26 24.65
C LEU A 47 -15.86 13.61 24.77
N LYS A 48 -16.10 14.10 25.99
CA LYS A 48 -16.65 15.46 26.22
C LYS A 48 -15.75 16.54 25.62
N HIS A 49 -14.43 16.45 25.83
CA HIS A 49 -13.48 17.38 25.22
C HIS A 49 -13.49 17.29 23.68
N TYR A 50 -13.55 16.08 23.11
CA TYR A 50 -13.70 15.93 21.67
C TYR A 50 -15.02 16.50 21.14
N ASN A 51 -16.13 16.36 21.88
CA ASN A 51 -17.41 16.91 21.48
C ASN A 51 -17.45 18.44 21.55
N SER A 52 -16.67 19.04 22.46
CA SER A 52 -16.52 20.51 22.50
C SER A 52 -15.75 21.07 21.31
N ASP A 53 -14.77 20.32 20.77
CA ASP A 53 -14.01 20.70 19.57
C ASP A 53 -13.59 19.45 18.80
N LYS A 54 -14.20 19.26 17.62
CA LYS A 54 -13.99 18.09 16.76
C LYS A 54 -12.58 18.00 16.18
N ARG A 55 -11.74 19.05 16.34
CA ARG A 55 -10.31 19.00 16.01
C ARG A 55 -9.50 18.12 16.97
N PHE A 56 -9.96 17.94 18.21
CA PHE A 56 -9.26 17.14 19.23
C PHE A 56 -9.45 15.62 19.07
N LYS A 57 -9.28 15.11 17.85
CA LYS A 57 -9.48 13.70 17.46
C LYS A 57 -8.76 12.71 18.37
N SER A 58 -7.57 13.06 18.88
CA SER A 58 -6.77 12.18 19.73
C SER A 58 -7.34 11.93 21.13
N TYR A 59 -8.21 12.80 21.67
CA TYR A 59 -8.93 12.47 22.91
C TYR A 59 -9.96 11.36 22.66
N ARG A 60 -10.73 11.47 21.57
CA ARG A 60 -11.65 10.41 21.16
C ARG A 60 -10.91 9.10 20.87
N ASP A 61 -9.78 9.14 20.16
CA ASP A 61 -8.98 7.93 19.90
C ASP A 61 -8.49 7.28 21.21
N PHE A 62 -8.15 8.09 22.23
CA PHE A 62 -7.72 7.57 23.53
C PHE A 62 -8.88 7.00 24.34
N ALA A 63 -10.04 7.65 24.32
CA ALA A 63 -11.26 7.11 24.93
C ALA A 63 -11.65 5.76 24.30
N TYR A 64 -11.60 5.68 22.96
CA TYR A 64 -11.85 4.44 22.24
C TYR A 64 -10.86 3.34 22.65
N TYR A 65 -9.56 3.65 22.73
CA TYR A 65 -8.55 2.70 23.21
C TYR A 65 -8.88 2.16 24.61
N ILE A 66 -9.26 3.05 25.56
CA ILE A 66 -9.64 2.65 26.92
C ILE A 66 -10.85 1.72 26.89
N ILE A 67 -11.91 2.12 26.19
CA ILE A 67 -13.17 1.36 26.09
C ILE A 67 -12.93 0.00 25.43
N LEU A 68 -12.16 -0.04 24.34
CA LEU A 68 -11.82 -1.27 23.63
C LEU A 68 -11.01 -2.22 24.52
N LYS A 69 -9.95 -1.74 25.18
CA LYS A 69 -9.14 -2.55 26.10
C LYS A 69 -9.95 -3.06 27.29
N TYR A 70 -10.80 -2.21 27.87
CA TYR A 70 -11.69 -2.59 28.95
C TYR A 70 -12.64 -3.71 28.51
N SER A 71 -13.37 -3.49 27.42
CA SER A 71 -14.41 -4.41 26.96
C SER A 71 -13.85 -5.79 26.60
N LEU A 72 -12.71 -5.82 25.91
CA LEU A 72 -12.03 -7.07 25.56
C LEU A 72 -11.39 -7.79 26.75
N ARG A 73 -11.12 -7.10 27.86
CA ARG A 73 -10.44 -7.69 29.03
C ARG A 73 -11.41 -8.26 30.04
N TYR A 74 -12.58 -7.63 30.17
CA TYR A 74 -13.59 -7.97 31.18
C TYR A 74 -14.85 -8.59 30.59
N ASP A 75 -14.88 -8.80 29.27
CA ASP A 75 -16.05 -9.28 28.52
C ASP A 75 -17.31 -8.44 28.76
N ASP A 76 -17.13 -7.17 29.15
CA ASP A 76 -18.20 -6.17 29.28
C ASP A 76 -18.22 -5.30 28.02
N TYR A 77 -19.06 -5.69 27.06
CA TYR A 77 -19.14 -5.06 25.74
C TYR A 77 -20.09 -3.86 25.68
N GLN A 78 -20.83 -3.55 26.75
CA GLN A 78 -21.78 -2.43 26.76
C GLN A 78 -21.10 -1.08 26.42
N PRO A 79 -19.95 -0.71 27.04
CA PRO A 79 -19.28 0.54 26.70
C PRO A 79 -18.80 0.61 25.25
N LEU A 80 -18.34 -0.51 24.69
CA LEU A 80 -17.89 -0.59 23.29
C LEU A 80 -19.06 -0.53 22.32
N TYR A 81 -20.19 -1.17 22.62
CA TYR A 81 -21.43 -1.07 21.85
C TYR A 81 -21.93 0.37 21.80
N ASP A 82 -22.08 1.03 22.96
CA ASP A 82 -22.56 2.40 23.05
C ASP A 82 -21.65 3.37 22.29
N PHE A 83 -20.32 3.19 22.44
CA PHE A 83 -19.37 3.95 21.64
C PHE A 83 -19.58 3.72 20.14
N SER A 84 -19.71 2.46 19.74
CA SER A 84 -19.78 2.06 18.32
C SER A 84 -21.04 2.59 17.63
N VAL A 85 -22.21 2.52 18.29
CA VAL A 85 -23.44 3.09 17.75
C VAL A 85 -23.33 4.61 17.60
N ASN A 86 -22.84 5.31 18.62
CA ASN A 86 -22.77 6.77 18.64
C ASN A 86 -21.75 7.35 17.66
N PHE A 87 -20.61 6.67 17.46
CA PHE A 87 -19.56 7.09 16.54
C PHE A 87 -19.64 6.46 15.16
N GLY A 88 -20.64 5.59 14.93
CA GLY A 88 -20.91 4.97 13.64
C GLY A 88 -19.99 3.81 13.28
N PHE A 89 -19.40 3.11 14.27
CA PHE A 89 -18.66 1.85 14.06
C PHE A 89 -19.62 0.67 14.06
N TYR A 90 -20.62 0.76 13.19
CA TYR A 90 -21.65 -0.24 13.06
C TYR A 90 -21.16 -1.67 12.85
N PRO A 91 -20.00 -1.94 12.20
CA PRO A 91 -19.47 -3.29 12.16
C PRO A 91 -19.22 -3.89 13.55
N ILE A 92 -18.69 -3.10 14.49
CA ILE A 92 -18.51 -3.54 15.88
C ILE A 92 -19.85 -3.72 16.57
N ALA A 93 -20.76 -2.76 16.42
CA ALA A 93 -22.07 -2.82 17.07
C ALA A 93 -22.88 -4.05 16.62
N ARG A 94 -22.87 -4.35 15.31
CA ARG A 94 -23.49 -5.57 14.76
C ARG A 94 -22.84 -6.82 15.31
N ASP A 95 -21.51 -6.91 15.26
CA ASP A 95 -20.77 -8.09 15.72
C ASP A 95 -21.00 -8.39 17.21
N ILE A 96 -21.20 -7.36 18.04
CA ILE A 96 -21.57 -7.49 19.45
C ILE A 96 -22.97 -8.08 19.63
N VAL A 97 -23.94 -7.64 18.80
CA VAL A 97 -25.33 -8.11 18.87
C VAL A 97 -25.47 -9.52 18.31
N GLU A 98 -24.92 -9.79 17.11
CA GLU A 98 -25.01 -11.11 16.45
C GLU A 98 -24.35 -12.23 17.24
N LYS A 99 -23.39 -11.90 18.11
CA LYS A 99 -22.66 -12.86 18.94
C LYS A 99 -23.14 -12.89 20.40
N ASP A 100 -24.29 -12.27 20.68
CA ASP A 100 -24.91 -12.22 22.01
C ASP A 100 -23.94 -11.78 23.12
N LEU A 101 -23.10 -10.77 22.85
CA LEU A 101 -22.06 -10.30 23.78
C LEU A 101 -22.57 -9.28 24.80
N LEU A 102 -23.85 -8.89 24.73
CA LEU A 102 -24.49 -7.99 25.69
C LEU A 102 -25.21 -8.78 26.78
N ILE A 103 -25.04 -8.36 28.04
CA ILE A 103 -25.65 -9.03 29.20
C ILE A 103 -27.18 -8.89 29.17
N ASP A 104 -27.69 -7.70 28.84
CA ASP A 104 -29.13 -7.39 28.79
C ASP A 104 -29.49 -6.74 27.45
N LEU A 105 -29.93 -7.54 26.48
CA LEU A 105 -30.49 -7.04 25.23
C LEU A 105 -31.87 -6.40 25.50
N ASN A 106 -32.00 -5.10 25.24
CA ASN A 106 -33.26 -4.40 25.32
C ASN A 106 -33.83 -4.09 23.93
N ILE A 107 -35.10 -3.67 23.88
CA ILE A 107 -35.79 -3.36 22.61
C ILE A 107 -35.07 -2.27 21.79
N ASN A 108 -34.41 -1.32 22.45
CA ASN A 108 -33.65 -0.28 21.76
C ASN A 108 -32.43 -0.88 21.04
N ASN A 109 -31.78 -1.91 21.60
CA ASN A 109 -30.67 -2.59 20.92
C ASN A 109 -31.15 -3.19 19.59
N TYR A 110 -32.28 -3.89 19.58
CA TYR A 110 -32.86 -4.44 18.36
C TYR A 110 -33.28 -3.38 17.35
N LEU A 111 -33.90 -2.28 17.81
CA LEU A 111 -34.27 -1.16 16.93
C LEU A 111 -33.04 -0.49 16.31
N LEU A 112 -31.97 -0.33 17.08
CA LEU A 112 -30.70 0.19 16.59
C LEU A 112 -30.05 -0.77 15.61
N ASP A 113 -30.11 -2.07 15.88
CA ASP A 113 -29.57 -3.12 15.00
C ASP A 113 -30.30 -3.16 13.65
N LEU A 114 -31.63 -3.10 13.65
CA LEU A 114 -32.43 -2.91 12.42
C LEU A 114 -32.06 -1.62 11.69
N SER A 115 -31.74 -0.55 12.42
CA SER A 115 -31.27 0.69 11.81
C SER A 115 -29.87 0.56 11.19
N ILE A 116 -29.08 -0.44 11.59
CA ILE A 116 -27.76 -0.76 11.03
C ILE A 116 -27.87 -1.51 9.70
N ASP A 117 -28.98 -2.22 9.42
CA ASP A 117 -29.21 -2.93 8.14
C ASP A 117 -29.01 -1.99 6.94
N LYS A 118 -29.39 -0.73 7.10
CA LYS A 118 -29.18 0.29 6.06
C LYS A 118 -27.70 0.59 5.78
N TYR A 119 -26.73 0.03 6.49
CA TYR A 119 -25.29 0.14 6.22
C TYR A 119 -24.67 -1.17 5.73
N GLU A 120 -25.48 -2.21 5.55
CA GLU A 120 -25.03 -3.45 4.94
C GLU A 120 -24.69 -3.22 3.47
N ASN A 121 -23.60 -3.85 3.03
CA ASN A 121 -23.24 -3.94 1.62
C ASN A 121 -23.95 -5.17 1.01
N PRO A 122 -24.97 -4.97 0.17
CA PRO A 122 -25.85 -6.05 -0.28
C PRO A 122 -25.17 -7.13 -1.14
N LYS A 123 -23.97 -6.86 -1.68
CA LYS A 123 -23.24 -7.83 -2.52
C LYS A 123 -22.15 -8.61 -1.79
N LYS A 124 -21.60 -8.02 -0.73
CA LYS A 124 -20.41 -8.57 -0.03
C LYS A 124 -20.68 -8.95 1.42
N ASN A 125 -21.93 -8.83 1.86
CA ASN A 125 -22.41 -9.24 3.19
C ASN A 125 -21.49 -8.76 4.32
N TYR A 126 -21.17 -7.47 4.31
CA TYR A 126 -20.42 -6.82 5.38
C TYR A 126 -21.06 -5.47 5.70
N ILE A 127 -20.92 -5.03 6.95
CA ILE A 127 -21.43 -3.73 7.40
C ILE A 127 -20.38 -2.64 7.14
N GLU A 128 -20.80 -1.50 6.59
CA GLU A 128 -19.97 -0.30 6.46
C GLU A 128 -20.10 0.57 7.74
N THR A 129 -19.05 1.30 8.10
CA THR A 129 -19.21 2.39 9.08
C THR A 129 -20.07 3.51 8.51
N TYR A 130 -20.62 4.33 9.40
CA TYR A 130 -21.32 5.56 9.00
C TYR A 130 -20.46 6.43 8.06
N GLU A 131 -19.20 6.71 8.47
CA GLU A 131 -18.29 7.56 7.70
C GLU A 131 -17.95 6.93 6.34
N GLN A 132 -17.80 5.60 6.26
CA GLN A 132 -17.59 4.89 5.00
C GLN A 132 -18.74 5.11 4.02
N LYS A 133 -19.98 4.82 4.47
CA LYS A 133 -21.16 4.87 3.59
C LYS A 133 -21.46 6.29 3.12
N GLU A 134 -21.41 7.26 4.03
CA GLU A 134 -21.70 8.66 3.70
C GLU A 134 -20.65 9.25 2.73
N LYS A 135 -19.36 9.02 2.98
CA LYS A 135 -18.28 9.53 2.12
C LYS A 135 -18.29 8.88 0.74
N LYS A 136 -18.61 7.59 0.68
CA LYS A 136 -18.80 6.85 -0.59
C LYS A 136 -20.00 7.38 -1.37
N LYS A 137 -21.15 7.59 -0.72
CA LYS A 137 -22.35 8.16 -1.36
C LYS A 137 -22.08 9.55 -1.91
N PHE A 138 -21.38 10.40 -1.16
CA PHE A 138 -20.95 11.71 -1.61
C PHE A 138 -20.08 11.61 -2.86
N LEU A 139 -19.00 10.79 -2.80
CA LEU A 139 -18.07 10.62 -3.92
C LEU A 139 -18.75 10.11 -5.19
N LEU A 140 -19.66 9.15 -5.08
CA LEU A 140 -20.38 8.60 -6.25
C LEU A 140 -21.32 9.61 -6.91
N ASN A 141 -21.82 10.60 -6.15
CA ASN A 141 -22.73 11.64 -6.62
C ASN A 141 -22.03 12.97 -6.96
N ASP A 142 -20.76 13.11 -6.62
CA ASP A 142 -19.99 14.31 -6.91
C ASP A 142 -19.58 14.34 -8.39
N ASN A 143 -19.82 15.47 -9.06
CA ASN A 143 -19.53 15.71 -10.47
C ASN A 143 -18.24 16.51 -10.69
N SER A 144 -17.45 16.76 -9.64
CA SER A 144 -16.14 17.39 -9.75
C SER A 144 -15.25 16.59 -10.73
N PRO A 145 -14.45 17.28 -11.56
CA PRO A 145 -13.54 16.63 -12.50
C PRO A 145 -12.44 15.85 -11.78
N GLU A 146 -12.00 16.31 -10.60
CA GLU A 146 -10.99 15.60 -9.82
C GLU A 146 -11.46 15.38 -8.37
N LEU A 147 -11.38 14.12 -7.93
CA LEU A 147 -11.80 13.66 -6.61
C LEU A 147 -10.65 12.91 -5.96
N SER A 148 -10.42 13.12 -4.66
CA SER A 148 -9.53 12.27 -3.88
C SER A 148 -10.29 11.58 -2.76
N TYR A 149 -10.11 10.27 -2.64
CA TYR A 149 -10.64 9.44 -1.58
C TYR A 149 -9.53 8.91 -0.70
N ILE A 150 -9.44 9.44 0.51
CA ILE A 150 -8.39 9.10 1.46
C ILE A 150 -8.98 8.29 2.60
N ALA A 151 -8.71 6.99 2.59
CA ALA A 151 -9.25 6.07 3.57
C ALA A 151 -8.21 5.01 3.99
N PRO A 152 -8.10 4.67 5.28
CA PRO A 152 -7.13 3.68 5.76
C PRO A 152 -7.17 2.35 4.98
N THR A 153 -6.06 1.62 4.99
CA THR A 153 -6.00 0.28 4.39
C THR A 153 -7.06 -0.62 5.04
N SER A 154 -7.78 -1.42 4.24
CA SER A 154 -8.96 -2.24 4.64
C SER A 154 -10.32 -1.54 4.68
N PHE A 155 -10.42 -0.24 4.42
CA PHE A 155 -11.71 0.47 4.40
C PHE A 155 -12.47 0.38 3.06
N GLY A 156 -12.11 -0.57 2.20
CA GLY A 156 -12.87 -0.86 0.98
C GLY A 156 -12.71 0.15 -0.15
N LYS A 157 -11.56 0.85 -0.27
CA LYS A 157 -11.27 1.79 -1.38
C LYS A 157 -11.58 1.20 -2.76
N SER A 158 -11.14 -0.03 -3.01
CA SER A 158 -11.36 -0.72 -4.29
C SER A 158 -12.84 -0.99 -4.57
N SER A 159 -13.69 -1.08 -3.54
CA SER A 159 -15.14 -1.21 -3.75
C SER A 159 -15.73 0.02 -4.46
N ILE A 160 -15.15 1.21 -4.29
CA ILE A 160 -15.62 2.43 -4.96
C ILE A 160 -15.57 2.28 -6.48
N ILE A 161 -14.52 1.64 -7.00
CA ILE A 161 -14.35 1.37 -8.44
C ILE A 161 -15.54 0.56 -8.95
N VAL A 162 -15.87 -0.54 -8.27
CA VAL A 162 -17.02 -1.40 -8.61
C VAL A 162 -18.34 -0.64 -8.53
N ASN A 163 -18.59 0.07 -7.43
CA ASN A 163 -19.85 0.82 -7.25
C ASN A 163 -20.00 1.94 -8.30
N TYR A 164 -18.89 2.55 -8.73
CA TYR A 164 -18.91 3.54 -9.80
C TYR A 164 -19.25 2.91 -11.14
N ILE A 165 -18.57 1.81 -11.51
CA ILE A 165 -18.84 1.07 -12.74
C ILE A 165 -20.31 0.63 -12.77
N GLU A 166 -20.84 0.08 -11.68
CA GLU A 166 -22.23 -0.35 -11.58
C GLU A 166 -23.22 0.80 -11.75
N LYS A 167 -22.97 1.94 -11.08
CA LYS A 167 -23.83 3.13 -11.16
C LYS A 167 -23.92 3.67 -12.58
N TYR A 168 -22.82 3.62 -13.33
CA TYR A 168 -22.71 4.20 -14.68
C TYR A 168 -22.66 3.13 -15.80
N ASN A 169 -23.02 1.88 -15.50
CA ASN A 169 -22.94 0.73 -16.42
C ASN A 169 -23.79 0.88 -17.71
N LYS A 170 -24.69 1.88 -17.75
CA LYS A 170 -25.53 2.19 -18.93
C LYS A 170 -24.95 3.29 -19.82
N LEU A 171 -23.86 3.94 -19.39
CA LEU A 171 -23.22 5.00 -20.15
C LEU A 171 -22.03 4.42 -20.91
N SER A 172 -21.91 4.77 -22.19
CA SER A 172 -20.72 4.49 -22.98
C SER A 172 -19.55 5.29 -22.42
N MET A 173 -18.61 4.61 -21.75
CA MET A 173 -17.47 5.22 -21.10
C MET A 173 -16.21 4.37 -21.28
N LYS A 174 -15.08 5.04 -21.48
CA LYS A 174 -13.74 4.47 -21.44
C LYS A 174 -13.17 4.66 -20.03
N ILE A 175 -13.16 3.60 -19.22
CA ILE A 175 -12.71 3.67 -17.83
C ILE A 175 -11.30 3.11 -17.72
N GLY A 176 -10.35 3.91 -17.24
CA GLY A 176 -8.99 3.48 -16.91
C GLY A 176 -8.84 3.28 -15.40
N VAL A 177 -8.46 2.08 -14.97
CA VAL A 177 -8.15 1.73 -13.58
C VAL A 177 -6.66 1.45 -13.48
N ILE A 178 -5.91 2.42 -12.95
CA ILE A 178 -4.46 2.41 -12.88
C ILE A 178 -4.00 1.90 -11.52
N VAL A 179 -3.21 0.84 -11.55
CA VAL A 179 -2.68 0.18 -10.36
C VAL A 179 -1.15 0.10 -10.41
N PRO A 180 -0.44 0.19 -9.27
CA PRO A 180 1.02 0.27 -9.24
C PRO A 180 1.74 -1.05 -9.57
N THR A 181 1.08 -2.19 -9.38
CA THR A 181 1.69 -3.53 -9.49
C THR A 181 0.83 -4.50 -10.29
N LYS A 182 1.47 -5.51 -10.90
CA LYS A 182 0.77 -6.58 -11.63
C LYS A 182 -0.11 -7.42 -10.71
N SER A 183 0.33 -7.69 -9.48
CA SER A 183 -0.47 -8.43 -8.51
C SER A 183 -1.78 -7.68 -8.18
N LEU A 184 -1.72 -6.35 -8.04
CA LEU A 184 -2.93 -5.54 -7.84
C LEU A 184 -3.80 -5.49 -9.11
N LEU A 185 -3.19 -5.51 -10.30
CA LEU A 185 -3.91 -5.60 -11.57
C LEU A 185 -4.80 -6.83 -11.62
N MET A 186 -4.25 -8.01 -11.32
CA MET A 186 -5.03 -9.24 -11.33
C MET A 186 -6.13 -9.25 -10.26
N GLN A 187 -5.87 -8.71 -9.07
CA GLN A 187 -6.88 -8.59 -8.02
C GLN A 187 -8.01 -7.64 -8.39
N THR A 188 -7.68 -6.47 -8.92
CA THR A 188 -8.66 -5.46 -9.35
C THR A 188 -9.46 -5.98 -10.54
N TYR A 189 -8.81 -6.67 -11.48
CA TYR A 189 -9.48 -7.36 -12.58
C TYR A 189 -10.51 -8.37 -12.06
N LYS A 190 -10.10 -9.26 -11.15
CA LYS A 190 -11.00 -10.27 -10.57
C LYS A 190 -12.15 -9.61 -9.82
N MET A 191 -11.87 -8.61 -8.99
CA MET A 191 -12.88 -7.86 -8.25
C MET A 191 -13.91 -7.19 -9.17
N ILE A 192 -13.49 -6.61 -10.30
CA ILE A 192 -14.40 -6.02 -11.27
C ILE A 192 -15.16 -7.12 -12.02
N ARG A 193 -14.50 -8.19 -12.44
CA ARG A 193 -15.15 -9.32 -13.13
C ARG A 193 -16.21 -10.00 -12.27
N ASP A 194 -15.96 -10.18 -10.97
CA ASP A 194 -16.90 -10.75 -10.00
C ASP A 194 -18.15 -9.87 -9.79
N SER A 195 -18.12 -8.60 -10.24
CA SER A 195 -19.30 -7.72 -10.26
C SER A 195 -20.15 -7.86 -11.52
N GLU A 196 -19.72 -8.70 -12.46
CA GLU A 196 -20.40 -9.00 -13.74
C GLU A 196 -20.78 -7.75 -14.54
N PRO A 197 -19.80 -6.88 -14.90
CA PRO A 197 -20.08 -5.70 -15.71
C PRO A 197 -20.49 -6.11 -17.13
N ASN A 198 -21.40 -5.33 -17.73
CA ASN A 198 -21.78 -5.52 -19.14
C ASN A 198 -20.72 -4.98 -20.12
N THR A 199 -19.68 -4.33 -19.58
CA THR A 199 -18.60 -3.70 -20.33
C THR A 199 -17.39 -4.63 -20.42
N ARG A 200 -16.79 -4.69 -21.61
CA ARG A 200 -15.55 -5.46 -21.85
C ARG A 200 -14.42 -4.97 -20.95
N ILE A 201 -13.74 -5.91 -20.29
CA ILE A 201 -12.56 -5.62 -19.46
C ILE A 201 -11.30 -5.97 -20.24
N ILE A 202 -10.36 -5.03 -20.35
CA ILE A 202 -9.05 -5.24 -20.96
C ILE A 202 -7.94 -5.15 -19.89
N ILE A 203 -6.99 -6.08 -19.95
CA ILE A 203 -5.85 -6.17 -19.01
C ILE A 203 -4.49 -6.06 -19.71
N HIS A 204 -4.49 -6.14 -21.04
CA HIS A 204 -3.35 -5.93 -21.92
C HIS A 204 -3.70 -4.86 -22.97
N ASP A 205 -2.75 -4.00 -23.34
CA ASP A 205 -2.97 -2.95 -24.35
C ASP A 205 -3.31 -3.54 -25.73
N GLU A 206 -2.77 -4.72 -26.05
CA GLU A 206 -3.03 -5.42 -27.31
C GLU A 206 -4.47 -5.96 -27.44
N MET A 207 -5.24 -5.99 -26.34
CA MET A 207 -6.65 -6.39 -26.38
C MET A 207 -7.57 -5.30 -26.91
N TYR A 208 -7.07 -4.07 -27.05
CA TYR A 208 -7.87 -2.95 -27.54
C TYR A 208 -8.22 -3.13 -29.02
N HIS A 209 -9.51 -3.02 -29.34
CA HIS A 209 -10.04 -3.10 -30.71
C HIS A 209 -10.89 -1.87 -31.04
N GLU A 210 -10.35 -0.67 -30.80
CA GLU A 210 -11.03 0.60 -31.07
C GLU A 210 -12.41 0.72 -30.40
N ASP A 211 -12.60 0.01 -29.28
CA ASP A 211 -13.86 -0.04 -28.56
C ASP A 211 -14.26 1.35 -28.02
N GLU A 212 -15.51 1.76 -28.24
CA GLU A 212 -16.05 2.98 -27.65
C GLU A 212 -16.36 2.84 -26.15
N THR A 213 -16.44 1.62 -25.63
CA THR A 213 -16.79 1.35 -24.23
C THR A 213 -16.02 0.16 -23.70
N TYR A 214 -15.14 0.41 -22.74
CA TYR A 214 -14.31 -0.62 -22.11
C TYR A 214 -13.82 -0.19 -20.73
N ILE A 215 -13.45 -1.17 -19.92
CA ILE A 215 -12.77 -0.99 -18.63
C ILE A 215 -11.34 -1.51 -18.78
N ALA A 216 -10.35 -0.64 -18.76
CA ALA A 216 -8.95 -1.03 -18.74
C ALA A 216 -8.44 -1.13 -17.30
N VAL A 217 -7.93 -2.30 -16.91
CA VAL A 217 -7.25 -2.48 -15.61
C VAL A 217 -5.77 -2.65 -15.89
N PHE A 218 -5.00 -1.58 -15.74
CA PHE A 218 -3.63 -1.47 -16.26
C PHE A 218 -2.65 -0.96 -15.21
N THR A 219 -1.36 -1.24 -15.44
CA THR A 219 -0.30 -0.46 -14.82
C THR A 219 -0.11 0.87 -15.58
N GLN A 220 0.57 1.84 -14.96
CA GLN A 220 0.85 3.14 -15.60
C GLN A 220 1.52 3.00 -16.97
N GLU A 221 2.42 2.03 -17.15
CA GLU A 221 3.11 1.77 -18.42
C GLU A 221 2.13 1.31 -19.51
N ARG A 222 1.24 0.37 -19.19
CA ARG A 222 0.25 -0.15 -20.16
C ARG A 222 -0.77 0.91 -20.56
N ALA A 223 -1.19 1.75 -19.62
CA ALA A 223 -2.13 2.84 -19.90
C ALA A 223 -1.53 3.91 -20.81
N LEU A 224 -0.28 4.30 -20.58
CA LEU A 224 0.43 5.22 -21.48
C LEU A 224 0.57 4.63 -22.89
N ARG A 225 1.03 3.37 -23.00
CA ARG A 225 1.16 2.69 -24.29
C ARG A 225 -0.16 2.62 -25.06
N LEU A 226 -1.28 2.37 -24.37
CA LEU A 226 -2.59 2.34 -25.00
C LEU A 226 -2.94 3.71 -25.61
N ILE A 227 -2.80 4.78 -24.80
CA ILE A 227 -3.10 6.15 -25.22
C ILE A 227 -2.19 6.58 -26.38
N GLU A 228 -0.89 6.29 -26.28
CA GLU A 228 0.11 6.72 -27.26
C GLU A 228 0.00 6.00 -28.59
N LYS A 229 -0.20 4.67 -28.59
CA LYS A 229 -0.29 3.88 -29.83
C LYS A 229 -1.58 4.10 -30.61
N ASN A 230 -2.68 4.37 -29.92
CA ASN A 230 -4.01 4.38 -30.51
C ASN A 230 -4.70 5.76 -30.48
N ASP A 231 -4.00 6.80 -30.02
CA ASP A 231 -4.53 8.16 -29.82
C ASP A 231 -5.90 8.18 -29.11
N THR A 232 -6.05 7.31 -28.11
CA THR A 232 -7.30 7.13 -27.35
C THR A 232 -7.20 7.78 -25.97
N TYR A 233 -8.31 7.88 -25.26
CA TYR A 233 -8.39 8.52 -23.95
C TYR A 233 -9.33 7.76 -23.01
N PHE A 234 -9.27 8.12 -21.74
CA PHE A 234 -10.19 7.66 -20.70
C PHE A 234 -11.12 8.80 -20.29
N ASP A 235 -12.42 8.52 -20.23
CA ASP A 235 -13.43 9.41 -19.65
C ASP A 235 -13.31 9.47 -18.13
N VAL A 236 -12.99 8.34 -17.51
CA VAL A 236 -12.80 8.23 -16.06
C VAL A 236 -11.49 7.49 -15.79
N LEU A 237 -10.60 8.12 -15.02
CA LEU A 237 -9.31 7.59 -14.65
C LEU A 237 -9.24 7.40 -13.12
N PHE A 238 -9.27 6.14 -12.67
CA PHE A 238 -8.97 5.79 -11.29
C PHE A 238 -7.46 5.62 -11.12
N ILE A 239 -6.89 6.32 -10.15
CA ILE A 239 -5.50 6.13 -9.73
C ILE A 239 -5.51 5.47 -8.36
N ASP A 240 -5.24 4.17 -8.30
CA ASP A 240 -5.14 3.45 -7.03
C ASP A 240 -3.75 3.62 -6.40
N GLU A 241 -3.69 3.60 -5.07
CA GLU A 241 -2.50 3.91 -4.27
C GLU A 241 -1.83 5.25 -4.70
N ALA A 242 -2.63 6.31 -4.94
CA ALA A 242 -2.19 7.58 -5.52
C ALA A 242 -1.07 8.33 -4.75
N HIS A 243 -0.78 7.95 -3.50
CA HIS A 243 0.39 8.47 -2.78
C HIS A 243 1.72 8.13 -3.47
N ASN A 244 1.75 7.09 -4.31
CA ASN A 244 2.91 6.72 -5.12
C ASN A 244 3.33 7.81 -6.11
N ILE A 245 2.44 8.75 -6.46
CA ILE A 245 2.77 9.90 -7.31
C ILE A 245 3.83 10.80 -6.65
N PHE A 246 3.92 10.82 -5.32
CA PHE A 246 4.88 11.66 -4.60
C PHE A 246 6.32 11.14 -4.67
N GLU A 247 6.55 9.89 -5.07
CA GLU A 247 7.89 9.30 -5.08
C GLU A 247 8.78 9.83 -6.22
N LYS A 248 10.09 9.57 -6.14
CA LYS A 248 11.08 9.98 -7.15
C LYS A 248 11.29 8.95 -8.29
N ASN A 249 10.59 7.82 -8.26
CA ASN A 249 10.89 6.74 -9.19
C ASN A 249 10.30 7.00 -10.59
N SER A 250 10.73 6.25 -11.61
CA SER A 250 10.20 6.42 -12.97
C SER A 250 8.69 6.25 -13.04
N ARG A 251 8.11 5.35 -12.22
CA ARG A 251 6.68 5.05 -12.22
C ARG A 251 5.83 6.22 -11.74
N SER A 252 6.28 6.97 -10.73
CA SER A 252 5.54 8.16 -10.25
C SER A 252 5.45 9.23 -11.33
N ILE A 253 6.54 9.44 -12.08
CA ILE A 253 6.59 10.35 -13.23
C ILE A 253 5.64 9.87 -14.33
N LEU A 254 5.60 8.57 -14.64
CA LEU A 254 4.67 8.01 -15.63
C LEU A 254 3.20 8.23 -15.26
N ILE A 255 2.84 8.14 -13.97
CA ILE A 255 1.46 8.45 -13.53
C ILE A 255 1.14 9.93 -13.79
N SER A 256 2.04 10.84 -13.42
CA SER A 256 1.88 12.27 -13.71
C SER A 256 1.74 12.52 -15.21
N ARG A 257 2.57 11.89 -16.04
CA ARG A 257 2.50 11.98 -17.51
C ARG A 257 1.17 11.46 -18.05
N LEU A 258 0.69 10.32 -17.56
CA LEU A 258 -0.58 9.74 -17.96
C LEU A 258 -1.76 10.69 -17.72
N ILE A 259 -1.82 11.30 -16.54
CA ILE A 259 -2.88 12.26 -16.20
C ILE A 259 -2.82 13.48 -17.12
N LYS A 260 -1.62 14.05 -17.34
CA LYS A 260 -1.43 15.20 -18.25
C LYS A 260 -1.85 14.87 -19.69
N LYS A 261 -1.41 13.74 -20.23
CA LYS A 261 -1.77 13.30 -21.60
C LYS A 261 -3.27 13.05 -21.74
N ASN A 262 -3.87 12.36 -20.77
CA ASN A 262 -5.32 12.12 -20.78
C ASN A 262 -6.11 13.44 -20.71
N MET A 263 -5.62 14.45 -19.98
CA MET A 263 -6.24 15.79 -19.92
C MET A 263 -6.17 16.50 -21.27
N LYS A 264 -5.05 16.39 -21.98
CA LYS A 264 -4.86 17.00 -23.30
C LYS A 264 -5.79 16.39 -24.35
N LEU A 265 -5.97 15.07 -24.33
CA LEU A 265 -6.87 14.37 -25.25
C LEU A 265 -8.35 14.52 -24.86
N ASN A 266 -8.66 14.53 -23.56
CA ASN A 266 -10.01 14.72 -23.04
C ASN A 266 -10.02 15.73 -21.86
N PRO A 267 -10.27 17.02 -22.14
CA PRO A 267 -10.37 18.05 -21.10
C PRO A 267 -11.55 17.88 -20.13
N LYS A 268 -12.53 17.01 -20.46
CA LYS A 268 -13.69 16.71 -19.64
C LYS A 268 -13.53 15.42 -18.83
N HIS A 269 -12.34 14.83 -18.82
CA HIS A 269 -12.12 13.60 -18.06
C HIS A 269 -12.43 13.77 -16.57
N LYS A 270 -12.64 12.65 -15.89
CA LYS A 270 -12.76 12.60 -14.45
C LYS A 270 -11.63 11.79 -13.84
N VAL A 271 -10.87 12.36 -12.91
CA VAL A 271 -9.80 11.64 -12.19
C VAL A 271 -10.25 11.36 -10.75
N ILE A 272 -10.12 10.11 -10.32
CA ILE A 272 -10.46 9.67 -8.97
C ILE A 272 -9.21 9.04 -8.34
N TYR A 273 -8.59 9.78 -7.42
CA TYR A 273 -7.41 9.33 -6.66
C TYR A 273 -7.84 8.51 -5.45
N LEU A 274 -7.40 7.27 -5.34
CA LEU A 274 -7.64 6.41 -4.18
C LEU A 274 -6.32 6.25 -3.42
N SER A 275 -6.30 6.58 -2.13
CA SER A 275 -5.05 6.48 -1.35
C SER A 275 -5.29 6.25 0.15
N PRO A 276 -4.39 5.53 0.85
CA PRO A 276 -4.48 5.38 2.30
C PRO A 276 -3.95 6.57 3.10
N LEU A 277 -2.93 7.28 2.61
CA LEU A 277 -2.06 8.14 3.45
C LEU A 277 -1.56 9.40 2.71
N ILE A 278 -2.50 10.17 2.16
CA ILE A 278 -2.23 11.55 1.70
C ILE A 278 -2.68 12.50 2.81
N MET A 279 -1.85 13.46 3.19
CA MET A 279 -2.22 14.44 4.23
C MET A 279 -3.00 15.60 3.63
N ASP A 280 -2.58 16.10 2.48
CA ASP A 280 -3.23 17.16 1.74
C ASP A 280 -3.34 16.77 0.27
N SER A 281 -4.58 16.67 -0.23
CA SER A 281 -4.86 16.35 -1.62
C SER A 281 -4.34 17.41 -2.61
N ASN A 282 -4.07 18.64 -2.16
CA ASN A 282 -3.44 19.65 -3.02
C ASN A 282 -2.04 19.24 -3.48
N ASN A 283 -1.34 18.36 -2.76
CA ASN A 283 -0.04 17.84 -3.17
C ASN A 283 -0.10 16.93 -4.41
N LEU A 284 -1.30 16.50 -4.83
CA LEU A 284 -1.49 15.73 -6.07
C LEU A 284 -1.54 16.62 -7.32
N LYS A 285 -1.61 17.95 -7.16
CA LYS A 285 -1.74 18.87 -8.29
C LYS A 285 -0.50 18.87 -9.17
N LEU A 286 -0.77 18.83 -10.47
CA LEU A 286 0.17 19.00 -11.56
C LEU A 286 0.19 20.46 -12.05
N TYR A 287 -0.90 21.20 -11.84
CA TYR A 287 -1.06 22.60 -12.23
C TYR A 287 -1.75 23.41 -11.12
N PRO A 288 -1.45 24.72 -10.98
CA PRO A 288 -2.04 25.57 -9.93
C PRO A 288 -3.57 25.66 -9.97
N GLU A 289 -4.14 25.64 -11.18
CA GLU A 289 -5.58 25.80 -11.45
C GLU A 289 -6.43 24.57 -11.04
N GLN A 290 -5.79 23.41 -10.85
CA GLN A 290 -6.50 22.18 -10.51
C GLN A 290 -7.20 22.29 -9.15
N LYS A 291 -8.43 21.79 -9.09
CA LYS A 291 -9.24 21.70 -7.87
C LYS A 291 -9.60 20.25 -7.63
N ILE A 292 -9.04 19.69 -6.57
CA ILE A 292 -9.26 18.30 -6.15
C ILE A 292 -10.20 18.32 -4.95
N THR A 293 -11.39 17.76 -5.10
CA THR A 293 -12.36 17.66 -4.00
C THR A 293 -12.01 16.46 -3.12
N GLU A 294 -11.59 16.72 -1.88
CA GLU A 294 -11.16 15.68 -0.94
C GLU A 294 -12.32 15.08 -0.13
N GLN A 295 -12.40 13.74 -0.14
CA GLN A 295 -13.20 12.94 0.78
C GLN A 295 -12.30 12.04 1.62
N ARG A 296 -12.29 12.30 2.94
CA ARG A 296 -11.43 11.57 3.89
C ARG A 296 -12.23 10.82 4.94
N ILE A 297 -11.81 9.59 5.21
CA ILE A 297 -12.17 8.84 6.40
C ILE A 297 -11.13 9.13 7.48
N HIS A 298 -11.58 9.71 8.58
CA HIS A 298 -10.69 10.15 9.65
C HIS A 298 -10.48 9.13 10.74
N PHE A 299 -11.40 8.16 10.87
CA PHE A 299 -11.35 7.18 11.95
C PHE A 299 -10.77 5.84 11.50
N ASN A 300 -9.89 5.28 12.32
CA ASN A 300 -9.45 3.89 12.20
C ASN A 300 -10.02 3.09 13.37
N ILE A 301 -10.80 2.05 13.07
CA ILE A 301 -11.43 1.16 14.06
C ILE A 301 -10.38 0.33 14.82
N LYS A 302 -9.15 0.21 14.29
CA LYS A 302 -8.07 -0.57 14.90
C LYS A 302 -7.12 0.31 15.71
N GLU A 303 -6.75 -0.16 16.90
CA GLU A 303 -5.70 0.46 17.73
C GLU A 303 -4.58 -0.56 18.01
N ALA A 304 -3.46 -0.39 17.31
CA ALA A 304 -2.32 -1.32 17.40
C ALA A 304 -1.63 -1.32 18.77
N GLU A 305 -1.32 -2.51 19.27
CA GLU A 305 -0.42 -2.72 20.40
C GLU A 305 1.01 -2.83 19.90
N ILE A 306 1.89 -1.97 20.46
CA ILE A 306 3.25 -1.83 19.97
C ILE A 306 4.22 -2.34 21.03
N PHE A 307 5.08 -3.26 20.62
CA PHE A 307 6.12 -3.88 21.44
C PHE A 307 7.50 -3.57 20.89
N GLU A 308 8.49 -3.45 21.78
CA GLU A 308 9.89 -3.27 21.43
C GLU A 308 10.75 -4.34 22.12
N TYR A 309 11.30 -5.27 21.34
CA TYR A 309 12.37 -6.15 21.77
C TYR A 309 13.71 -5.42 21.61
N ARG A 310 14.43 -5.23 22.72
CA ARG A 310 15.72 -4.50 22.74
C ARG A 310 16.90 -5.48 22.71
N LEU A 311 18.08 -4.97 22.37
CA LEU A 311 19.32 -5.76 22.28
C LEU A 311 19.76 -6.42 23.60
N ASN A 312 19.27 -5.95 24.74
CA ASN A 312 19.48 -6.58 26.05
C ASN A 312 18.43 -7.65 26.39
N ASN A 313 17.70 -8.12 25.37
CA ASN A 313 16.59 -9.07 25.41
C ASN A 313 15.40 -8.65 26.30
N LYS A 314 15.32 -7.37 26.68
CA LYS A 314 14.16 -6.83 27.41
C LYS A 314 13.07 -6.41 26.43
N ILE A 315 11.83 -6.73 26.77
CA ILE A 315 10.64 -6.41 25.99
C ILE A 315 9.89 -5.27 26.67
N TYR A 316 9.43 -4.31 25.88
CA TYR A 316 8.64 -3.18 26.36
C TYR A 316 7.36 -3.02 25.55
N LYS A 317 6.24 -2.76 26.23
CA LYS A 317 4.98 -2.33 25.61
C LYS A 317 4.92 -0.80 25.58
N TYR A 318 4.56 -0.22 24.44
CA TYR A 318 4.48 1.22 24.27
C TYR A 318 3.03 1.72 24.26
N ASN A 319 2.68 2.59 25.22
CA ASN A 319 1.42 3.33 25.17
C ASN A 319 1.63 4.66 24.44
N ARG A 320 1.11 4.75 23.21
CA ARG A 320 1.28 5.92 22.35
C ARG A 320 0.58 7.18 22.87
N PHE A 321 -0.52 7.05 23.62
CA PHE A 321 -1.31 8.18 24.09
C PHE A 321 -0.57 8.97 25.17
N VAL A 322 0.00 8.25 26.14
CA VAL A 322 0.80 8.84 27.23
C VAL A 322 2.31 8.90 26.94
N ASN A 323 2.74 8.29 25.83
CA ASN A 323 4.13 8.26 25.36
C ASN A 323 5.11 7.60 26.34
N GLU A 324 4.70 6.47 26.91
CA GLU A 324 5.47 5.75 27.92
C GLU A 324 5.72 4.29 27.47
N PHE A 325 6.89 3.76 27.84
CA PHE A 325 7.28 2.37 27.61
C PHE A 325 7.23 1.64 28.95
N TYR A 326 6.50 0.53 29.00
CA TYR A 326 6.37 -0.32 30.18
C TYR A 326 7.15 -1.60 29.95
N PHE A 327 7.96 -2.00 30.93
CA PHE A 327 8.71 -3.24 30.86
C PHE A 327 7.74 -4.42 31.04
N LEU A 328 7.80 -5.39 30.12
CA LEU A 328 7.02 -6.63 30.19
C LEU A 328 7.85 -7.70 30.87
N GLU A 329 8.84 -8.20 30.14
CA GLU A 329 9.63 -9.34 30.55
C GLU A 329 10.97 -9.34 29.81
N LYS A 330 11.76 -10.38 30.07
CA LYS A 330 13.04 -10.61 29.40
C LYS A 330 12.97 -11.97 28.71
N GLU A 331 13.38 -11.98 27.45
CA GLU A 331 13.44 -13.20 26.65
C GLU A 331 14.87 -13.73 26.49
N ASN A 332 15.00 -14.95 25.99
CA ASN A 332 16.30 -15.58 25.77
C ASN A 332 16.97 -15.05 24.51
N ASN A 333 16.26 -15.09 23.38
CA ASN A 333 16.77 -14.65 22.09
C ASN A 333 15.64 -14.22 21.16
N MET A 334 16.02 -13.57 20.06
CA MET A 334 15.09 -13.02 19.06
C MET A 334 14.15 -14.07 18.46
N ILE A 335 14.64 -15.27 18.15
CA ILE A 335 13.82 -16.31 17.50
C ILE A 335 12.78 -16.87 18.48
N SER A 336 13.16 -17.04 19.75
CA SER A 336 12.25 -17.49 20.82
C SER A 336 11.12 -16.47 21.02
N TYR A 337 11.49 -15.19 21.12
CA TYR A 337 10.51 -14.09 21.20
C TYR A 337 9.53 -14.08 20.02
N ILE A 338 10.02 -14.24 18.79
CA ILE A 338 9.14 -14.30 17.60
C ILE A 338 8.16 -15.46 17.73
N LYS A 339 8.64 -16.67 18.07
CA LYS A 339 7.81 -17.87 18.19
C LYS A 339 6.72 -17.74 19.26
N GLU A 340 7.07 -17.27 20.44
CA GLU A 340 6.12 -17.13 21.56
C GLU A 340 5.05 -16.07 21.32
N ASN A 341 5.39 -15.04 20.53
CA ASN A 341 4.46 -13.96 20.17
C ASN A 341 3.80 -14.20 18.79
N SER A 342 4.02 -15.36 18.17
CA SER A 342 3.40 -15.72 16.90
C SER A 342 1.93 -16.08 17.08
N LYS A 343 1.10 -15.69 16.13
CA LYS A 343 -0.30 -16.14 15.98
C LYS A 343 -0.43 -17.06 14.76
N HIS A 344 -1.61 -17.20 14.17
CA HIS A 344 -1.82 -18.07 13.01
C HIS A 344 -1.05 -17.58 11.78
N LYS A 345 -1.20 -16.29 11.43
CA LYS A 345 -0.51 -15.69 10.28
C LYS A 345 0.42 -14.57 10.71
N ASN A 346 1.71 -14.78 10.51
CA ASN A 346 2.77 -13.87 10.94
C ASN A 346 3.48 -13.30 9.73
N PHE A 347 3.63 -11.98 9.71
CA PHE A 347 4.41 -11.28 8.71
C PHE A 347 5.67 -10.70 9.31
N ILE A 348 6.82 -11.03 8.72
CA ILE A 348 8.13 -10.60 9.19
C ILE A 348 8.75 -9.68 8.13
N TYR A 349 8.82 -8.40 8.46
CA TYR A 349 9.36 -7.38 7.59
C TYR A 349 10.90 -7.35 7.66
N ILE A 350 11.53 -7.61 6.52
CA ILE A 350 12.97 -7.43 6.29
C ILE A 350 13.17 -6.76 4.93
N ARG A 351 13.92 -5.66 4.90
CA ARG A 351 14.20 -4.88 3.67
C ARG A 351 14.97 -5.64 2.58
N SER A 352 16.10 -6.28 2.92
CA SER A 352 17.05 -6.81 1.91
C SER A 352 16.69 -8.24 1.48
N PRO A 353 16.59 -8.54 0.17
CA PRO A 353 16.35 -9.90 -0.34
C PRO A 353 17.28 -10.96 0.23
N GLN A 354 18.59 -10.69 0.29
CA GLN A 354 19.58 -11.62 0.86
C GLN A 354 19.31 -11.91 2.34
N LYS A 355 18.91 -10.87 3.10
CA LYS A 355 18.60 -11.00 4.53
C LYS A 355 17.26 -11.71 4.74
N ILE A 356 16.29 -11.53 3.84
CA ILE A 356 15.02 -12.25 3.83
C ILE A 356 15.28 -13.75 3.74
N GLU A 357 16.04 -14.20 2.73
CA GLU A 357 16.34 -15.62 2.51
C GLU A 357 17.13 -16.20 3.70
N LYS A 358 18.16 -15.48 4.17
CA LYS A 358 18.96 -15.89 5.33
C LYS A 358 18.10 -16.07 6.58
N PHE A 359 17.24 -15.09 6.88
CA PHE A 359 16.38 -15.17 8.06
C PHE A 359 15.35 -16.29 7.94
N ALA A 360 14.75 -16.47 6.76
CA ALA A 360 13.80 -17.55 6.51
C ALA A 360 14.44 -18.92 6.79
N LYS A 361 15.70 -19.11 6.41
CA LYS A 361 16.48 -20.31 6.76
C LYS A 361 16.57 -20.52 8.27
N VAL A 362 17.11 -19.53 8.98
CA VAL A 362 17.32 -19.59 10.44
C VAL A 362 16.01 -19.85 11.17
N LEU A 363 14.93 -19.19 10.77
CA LEU A 363 13.61 -19.40 11.34
C LEU A 363 13.12 -20.83 11.09
N SER A 364 13.24 -21.34 9.86
CA SER A 364 12.76 -22.67 9.48
C SER A 364 13.44 -23.82 10.23
N GLU A 365 14.70 -23.64 10.62
CA GLU A 365 15.46 -24.61 11.43
C GLU A 365 14.93 -24.71 12.86
N GLN A 366 14.22 -23.67 13.33
CA GLN A 366 13.70 -23.54 14.69
C GLN A 366 12.18 -23.77 14.78
N VAL A 367 11.51 -24.06 13.65
CA VAL A 367 10.08 -24.34 13.55
C VAL A 367 9.87 -25.85 13.29
N ILE A 368 8.81 -26.39 13.87
CA ILE A 368 8.46 -27.82 13.74
C ILE A 368 8.00 -28.10 12.30
N ASN A 369 8.26 -29.30 11.79
CA ASN A 369 7.70 -29.70 10.49
C ASN A 369 6.17 -29.67 10.55
N LEU A 370 5.55 -29.18 9.49
CA LEU A 370 4.12 -29.39 9.31
C LEU A 370 3.88 -30.88 9.05
N ASP A 371 2.76 -31.39 9.55
CA ASP A 371 2.22 -32.65 9.04
C ASP A 371 1.97 -32.47 7.54
N GLU A 372 2.47 -33.41 6.72
CA GLU A 372 2.37 -33.36 5.26
C GLU A 372 0.93 -33.59 4.80
N LYS A 373 0.07 -32.59 5.00
CA LYS A 373 -1.28 -32.54 4.42
C LYS A 373 -1.19 -32.49 2.89
N GLU A 374 -2.19 -33.06 2.24
CA GLU A 374 -2.27 -33.20 0.78
C GLU A 374 -2.10 -31.86 0.03
N GLU A 375 -2.69 -30.77 0.55
CA GLU A 375 -2.56 -29.43 -0.03
C GLU A 375 -1.12 -28.88 -0.04
N ILE A 376 -0.31 -29.26 0.95
CA ILE A 376 1.10 -28.87 1.03
C ILE A 376 1.91 -29.71 0.04
N LYS A 377 1.59 -31.00 -0.12
CA LYS A 377 2.24 -31.86 -1.12
C LYS A 377 1.99 -31.35 -2.55
N GLU A 378 0.74 -31.02 -2.88
CA GLU A 378 0.38 -30.43 -4.17
C GLU A 378 1.18 -29.14 -4.46
N LEU A 379 1.31 -28.27 -3.46
CA LEU A 379 2.12 -27.05 -3.56
C LEU A 379 3.59 -27.36 -3.87
N LEU A 380 4.18 -28.34 -3.18
CA LEU A 380 5.57 -28.75 -3.36
C LEU A 380 5.80 -29.38 -4.74
N ASP A 381 4.89 -30.22 -5.21
CA ASP A 381 4.98 -30.89 -6.51
C ASP A 381 4.92 -29.87 -7.65
N ILE A 382 3.97 -28.93 -7.59
CA ILE A 382 3.85 -27.86 -8.58
C ILE A 382 5.13 -27.01 -8.64
N LEU A 383 5.68 -26.61 -7.48
CA LEU A 383 6.91 -25.82 -7.45
C LEU A 383 8.13 -26.62 -7.94
N SER A 384 8.19 -27.91 -7.64
CA SER A 384 9.29 -28.78 -8.06
C SER A 384 9.30 -28.98 -9.56
N GLN A 385 8.12 -29.19 -10.16
CA GLN A 385 7.95 -29.39 -11.61
C GLN A 385 8.15 -28.11 -12.43
N ASN A 386 7.65 -26.96 -11.94
CA ASN A 386 7.63 -25.72 -12.73
C ASN A 386 8.84 -24.80 -12.49
N VAL A 387 9.58 -24.99 -11.40
CA VAL A 387 10.75 -24.15 -11.06
C VAL A 387 12.02 -25.00 -11.09
N HIS A 388 12.20 -25.82 -10.05
CA HIS A 388 13.30 -26.77 -9.91
C HIS A 388 13.15 -27.50 -8.55
N GLU A 389 13.48 -28.78 -8.45
CA GLU A 389 13.42 -29.55 -7.18
C GLU A 389 14.31 -29.00 -6.07
N LYS A 390 15.42 -28.36 -6.45
CA LYS A 390 16.36 -27.68 -5.52
C LYS A 390 15.93 -26.26 -5.14
N PHE A 391 14.75 -25.81 -5.55
CA PHE A 391 14.27 -24.49 -5.21
C PHE A 391 14.14 -24.36 -3.69
N TYR A 392 14.87 -23.41 -3.11
CA TYR A 392 15.08 -23.35 -1.67
C TYR A 392 13.77 -23.22 -0.86
N VAL A 393 12.77 -22.54 -1.44
CA VAL A 393 11.43 -22.36 -0.87
C VAL A 393 10.75 -23.70 -0.54
N ILE A 394 11.01 -24.78 -1.30
CA ILE A 394 10.41 -26.11 -1.08
C ILE A 394 10.70 -26.60 0.35
N LYS A 395 11.94 -26.43 0.83
CA LYS A 395 12.32 -26.84 2.20
C LYS A 395 11.64 -26.00 3.29
N LEU A 396 11.40 -24.73 3.00
CA LEU A 396 10.78 -23.79 3.92
C LEU A 396 9.26 -24.00 4.03
N ILE A 397 8.59 -24.32 2.92
CA ILE A 397 7.14 -24.58 2.89
C ILE A 397 6.79 -25.76 3.81
N LYS A 398 7.63 -26.81 3.85
CA LYS A 398 7.45 -27.93 4.79
C LYS A 398 7.45 -27.51 6.27
N LYS A 399 7.97 -26.32 6.57
CA LYS A 399 8.01 -25.69 7.91
C LYS A 399 6.95 -24.62 8.10
N GLY A 400 6.05 -24.41 7.14
CA GLY A 400 5.08 -23.31 7.15
C GLY A 400 5.71 -21.93 6.97
N VAL A 401 6.92 -21.88 6.40
CA VAL A 401 7.68 -20.64 6.16
C VAL A 401 7.74 -20.36 4.67
N ILE A 402 7.39 -19.15 4.27
CA ILE A 402 7.60 -18.66 2.90
C ILE A 402 8.32 -17.31 2.94
N TYR A 403 9.05 -17.01 1.87
CA TYR A 403 9.60 -15.68 1.67
C TYR A 403 9.22 -15.12 0.31
N LEU A 404 9.11 -13.81 0.23
CA LEU A 404 8.83 -13.09 -1.01
C LEU A 404 9.78 -11.90 -1.13
N HIS A 405 10.38 -11.71 -2.31
CA HIS A 405 11.10 -10.49 -2.67
C HIS A 405 11.06 -10.25 -4.18
N GLY A 406 11.38 -9.02 -4.61
CA GLY A 406 11.27 -8.60 -6.02
C GLY A 406 12.05 -9.42 -7.06
N LYS A 407 13.11 -10.15 -6.67
CA LYS A 407 13.87 -11.02 -7.58
C LYS A 407 13.17 -12.35 -7.93
N LEU A 408 12.08 -12.71 -7.25
CA LEU A 408 11.30 -13.90 -7.61
C LEU A 408 10.46 -13.61 -8.87
N PRO A 409 10.36 -14.57 -9.81
CA PRO A 409 9.42 -14.47 -10.93
C PRO A 409 8.00 -14.14 -10.47
N ASP A 410 7.29 -13.31 -11.24
CA ASP A 410 5.95 -12.81 -10.89
C ASP A 410 4.96 -13.96 -10.64
N LEU A 411 4.94 -14.97 -11.52
CA LEU A 411 4.06 -16.13 -11.39
C LEU A 411 4.27 -16.90 -10.07
N ILE A 412 5.53 -17.04 -9.63
CA ILE A 412 5.85 -17.73 -8.37
C ILE A 412 5.38 -16.90 -7.18
N LYS A 413 5.57 -15.57 -7.21
CA LYS A 413 5.09 -14.68 -6.14
C LYS A 413 3.58 -14.77 -6.00
N GLU A 414 2.83 -14.60 -7.09
CA GLU A 414 1.37 -14.69 -7.10
C GLU A 414 0.86 -16.05 -6.58
N TYR A 415 1.54 -17.13 -6.97
CA TYR A 415 1.21 -18.48 -6.51
C TYR A 415 1.45 -18.67 -5.01
N LEU A 416 2.63 -18.28 -4.50
CA LEU A 416 2.96 -18.35 -3.07
C LEU A 416 2.07 -17.43 -2.22
N GLU A 417 1.71 -16.25 -2.73
CA GLU A 417 0.77 -15.32 -2.11
C GLU A 417 -0.62 -15.94 -1.96
N SER A 418 -1.15 -16.53 -3.04
CA SER A 418 -2.43 -17.24 -3.03
C SER A 418 -2.43 -18.40 -2.03
N LYS A 419 -1.33 -19.17 -1.97
CA LYS A 419 -1.19 -20.28 -1.02
C LYS A 419 -1.04 -19.80 0.43
N TYR A 420 -0.36 -18.67 0.68
CA TYR A 420 -0.35 -18.04 2.01
C TYR A 420 -1.74 -17.60 2.46
N GLN A 421 -2.58 -17.09 1.56
CA GLN A 421 -3.94 -16.68 1.90
C GLN A 421 -4.82 -17.89 2.28
N LYS A 422 -4.73 -18.98 1.52
CA LYS A 422 -5.65 -20.13 1.63
C LYS A 422 -5.21 -21.18 2.64
N LEU A 423 -3.92 -21.49 2.69
CA LEU A 423 -3.42 -22.62 3.48
C LEU A 423 -3.17 -22.20 4.92
N VAL A 424 -3.96 -22.71 5.85
CA VAL A 424 -3.84 -22.41 7.29
C VAL A 424 -2.45 -22.77 7.82
N ASN A 425 -1.83 -23.82 7.29
CA ASN A 425 -0.54 -24.35 7.74
C ASN A 425 0.68 -23.44 7.40
N ILE A 426 0.55 -22.48 6.48
CA ILE A 426 1.65 -21.56 6.16
C ILE A 426 1.57 -20.35 7.09
N ASN A 427 2.34 -20.39 8.18
CA ASN A 427 2.19 -19.45 9.29
C ASN A 427 3.12 -18.24 9.22
N PHE A 428 4.22 -18.31 8.46
CA PHE A 428 5.22 -17.25 8.39
C PHE A 428 5.46 -16.78 6.96
N LEU A 429 5.33 -15.47 6.75
CA LEU A 429 5.73 -14.80 5.51
C LEU A 429 6.83 -13.77 5.82
N ILE A 430 7.99 -13.94 5.20
CA ILE A 430 9.11 -12.98 5.29
C ILE A 430 9.21 -12.19 3.98
N ALA A 431 9.03 -10.86 4.04
CA ALA A 431 9.13 -10.03 2.84
C ALA A 431 9.55 -8.58 3.11
N ASN A 432 9.79 -7.84 2.02
CA ASN A 432 9.94 -6.38 2.04
C ASN A 432 8.64 -5.67 1.62
N THR A 433 8.66 -4.33 1.56
CA THR A 433 7.48 -3.50 1.28
C THR A 433 6.94 -3.66 -0.15
N VAL A 434 7.78 -4.09 -1.10
CA VAL A 434 7.42 -4.19 -2.52
C VAL A 434 6.29 -5.19 -2.77
N ILE A 435 6.17 -6.22 -1.92
CA ILE A 435 5.09 -7.23 -2.00
C ILE A 435 3.84 -6.80 -1.24
N LEU A 436 3.96 -5.80 -0.36
CA LEU A 436 2.83 -5.39 0.44
C LEU A 436 1.92 -4.41 -0.30
N GLU A 437 2.41 -3.62 -1.26
CA GLU A 437 1.58 -2.69 -2.03
C GLU A 437 0.42 -3.42 -2.74
N GLY A 438 -0.81 -3.03 -2.42
CA GLY A 438 -2.02 -3.61 -3.02
C GLY A 438 -2.48 -4.99 -2.52
N MET A 439 -1.66 -5.79 -1.84
CA MET A 439 -1.99 -7.20 -1.58
C MET A 439 -2.95 -7.44 -0.39
N ASN A 440 -3.96 -8.31 -0.55
CA ASN A 440 -4.85 -8.79 0.52
C ASN A 440 -4.31 -9.99 1.29
N LEU A 441 -3.33 -9.79 2.18
CA LEU A 441 -2.75 -10.87 2.98
C LEU A 441 -3.40 -10.95 4.38
N PRO A 442 -3.79 -12.15 4.85
CA PRO A 442 -4.26 -12.34 6.22
C PRO A 442 -3.06 -12.32 7.15
N ILE A 443 -2.93 -11.26 7.94
CA ILE A 443 -1.79 -11.05 8.84
C ILE A 443 -2.34 -10.78 10.24
N ASP A 444 -2.07 -11.67 11.19
CA ASP A 444 -2.48 -11.52 12.59
C ASP A 444 -1.44 -10.75 13.42
N THR A 445 -0.15 -11.00 13.14
CA THR A 445 0.98 -10.41 13.86
C THR A 445 2.04 -9.90 12.88
N LEU A 446 2.56 -8.70 13.16
CA LEU A 446 3.64 -8.08 12.39
C LEU A 446 4.93 -7.99 13.23
N PHE A 447 6.02 -8.54 12.69
CA PHE A 447 7.36 -8.38 13.23
C PHE A 447 8.19 -7.48 12.30
N ILE A 448 8.79 -6.43 12.85
CA ILE A 448 9.59 -5.46 12.12
C ILE A 448 11.05 -5.60 12.55
N LEU A 449 11.87 -6.24 11.71
CA LEU A 449 13.28 -6.47 12.01
C LEU A 449 14.18 -5.32 11.55
N ASN A 450 13.68 -4.40 10.73
CA ASN A 450 14.39 -3.16 10.42
C ASN A 450 13.42 -2.01 10.08
N THR A 451 13.88 -0.76 10.25
CA THR A 451 13.09 0.44 9.96
C THR A 451 13.79 1.41 9.00
N TYR A 452 14.82 0.94 8.29
CA TYR A 452 15.55 1.76 7.33
C TYR A 452 14.65 2.12 6.13
N SER A 453 14.53 3.41 5.84
CA SER A 453 13.60 3.99 4.85
C SER A 453 12.13 3.60 5.05
N LEU A 454 11.74 3.15 6.25
CA LEU A 454 10.32 3.11 6.64
C LEU A 454 10.01 4.43 7.33
N TYR A 455 9.55 5.43 6.58
CA TYR A 455 9.06 6.68 7.16
C TYR A 455 7.68 6.46 7.79
N GLY A 456 7.11 7.52 8.38
CA GLY A 456 5.90 7.41 9.19
C GLY A 456 4.71 6.82 8.42
N LYS A 457 4.60 7.13 7.13
CA LYS A 457 3.52 6.67 6.27
C LYS A 457 3.67 5.22 5.87
N GLU A 458 4.82 4.78 5.36
CA GLU A 458 5.01 3.37 4.99
C GLU A 458 4.83 2.46 6.20
N LEU A 459 5.30 2.91 7.38
CA LEU A 459 5.10 2.19 8.64
C LEU A 459 3.63 2.13 9.05
N THR A 460 2.87 3.23 8.89
CA THR A 460 1.43 3.25 9.18
C THR A 460 0.65 2.37 8.20
N ASN A 461 1.02 2.36 6.92
CA ASN A 461 0.42 1.48 5.91
C ASN A 461 0.69 0.01 6.26
N LEU A 462 1.93 -0.32 6.61
CA LEU A 462 2.34 -1.66 7.02
C LEU A 462 1.54 -2.14 8.24
N ILE A 463 1.43 -1.33 9.28
CA ILE A 463 0.61 -1.63 10.48
C ILE A 463 -0.86 -1.78 10.11
N GLY A 464 -1.38 -0.95 9.20
CA GLY A 464 -2.76 -0.99 8.74
C GLY A 464 -3.17 -2.30 8.05
N ARG A 465 -2.20 -3.09 7.57
CA ARG A 465 -2.43 -4.39 6.91
C ARG A 465 -2.63 -5.55 7.89
N VAL A 466 -2.30 -5.37 9.17
CA VAL A 466 -2.49 -6.38 10.21
C VAL A 466 -3.95 -6.37 10.66
N ASN A 467 -4.58 -7.53 10.76
CA ASN A 467 -5.99 -7.76 11.07
C ASN A 467 -6.91 -6.93 10.19
N ARG A 468 -7.10 -7.33 8.92
CA ARG A 468 -8.02 -6.60 8.03
C ARG A 468 -9.46 -6.75 8.51
N LEU A 469 -10.30 -5.74 8.28
CA LEU A 469 -11.64 -5.71 8.89
C LEU A 469 -12.52 -6.90 8.46
N ASN A 470 -12.37 -7.38 7.23
CA ASN A 470 -13.04 -8.59 6.73
C ASN A 470 -12.62 -9.88 7.45
N GLU A 471 -11.49 -9.87 8.18
CA GLU A 471 -11.04 -10.99 9.01
C GLU A 471 -11.43 -10.82 10.48
N VAL A 472 -11.82 -9.60 10.88
CA VAL A 472 -12.32 -9.28 12.22
C VAL A 472 -13.80 -9.62 12.32
N PHE A 473 -14.58 -9.20 11.31
CA PHE A 473 -16.04 -9.34 11.28
C PHE A 473 -16.45 -10.54 10.43
N MET A 474 -16.03 -11.75 10.84
CA MET A 474 -16.50 -12.99 10.21
C MET A 474 -17.69 -13.56 10.99
N PRO A 475 -18.68 -14.20 10.31
CA PRO A 475 -19.90 -14.67 10.95
C PRO A 475 -19.66 -15.69 12.07
N ASP A 476 -18.67 -16.57 11.89
CA ASP A 476 -18.59 -17.81 12.68
C ASP A 476 -17.90 -17.67 14.05
N GLU A 477 -17.14 -16.59 14.30
CA GLU A 477 -16.31 -16.48 15.52
C GLU A 477 -16.15 -15.04 16.04
N ASN A 478 -16.20 -14.84 17.37
CA ASN A 478 -15.84 -13.56 17.99
C ASN A 478 -14.33 -13.29 17.85
N LYS A 479 -14.00 -12.37 16.94
CA LYS A 479 -12.63 -11.94 16.64
C LYS A 479 -12.40 -10.48 16.98
N LEU A 480 -13.22 -9.86 17.83
CA LEU A 480 -13.06 -8.45 18.21
C LEU A 480 -11.69 -8.14 18.84
N HIS A 481 -11.03 -9.12 19.46
CA HIS A 481 -9.65 -8.97 19.95
C HIS A 481 -8.64 -8.60 18.83
N LYS A 482 -8.96 -8.90 17.56
CA LYS A 482 -8.16 -8.52 16.39
C LYS A 482 -8.21 -7.00 16.10
N LEU A 483 -9.12 -6.24 16.73
CA LEU A 483 -9.09 -4.77 16.70
C LEU A 483 -7.87 -4.18 17.41
N LEU A 484 -7.15 -5.00 18.19
CA LEU A 484 -5.85 -4.71 18.81
C LEU A 484 -4.70 -5.46 18.10
N PRO A 485 -4.32 -5.08 16.86
CA PRO A 485 -3.28 -5.77 16.12
C PRO A 485 -1.92 -5.67 16.84
N GLN A 486 -1.17 -6.78 16.81
CA GLN A 486 0.08 -6.93 17.56
C GLN A 486 1.28 -6.61 16.67
N ILE A 487 2.03 -5.57 17.03
CA ILE A 487 3.15 -5.04 16.24
C ILE A 487 4.44 -5.08 17.06
N HIS A 488 5.39 -5.91 16.66
CA HIS A 488 6.63 -6.14 17.38
C HIS A 488 7.82 -5.56 16.62
N PHE A 489 8.46 -4.53 17.19
CA PHE A 489 9.72 -3.99 16.69
C PHE A 489 10.89 -4.74 17.32
N ILE A 490 11.74 -5.34 16.49
CA ILE A 490 12.82 -6.21 16.95
C ILE A 490 14.16 -5.56 16.65
N ASN A 491 14.80 -5.02 17.69
CA ASN A 491 16.19 -4.59 17.58
C ASN A 491 17.11 -5.81 17.49
N ASN A 492 17.93 -5.84 16.44
CA ASN A 492 18.89 -6.89 16.16
C ASN A 492 20.07 -6.29 15.37
N GLU A 493 21.24 -6.91 15.44
CA GLU A 493 22.41 -6.42 14.72
C GLU A 493 22.58 -7.10 13.34
N GLU A 494 22.11 -8.33 13.21
CA GLU A 494 22.28 -9.15 12.00
C GLU A 494 21.42 -8.66 10.82
N TYR A 495 20.14 -8.38 11.06
CA TYR A 495 19.16 -8.01 10.03
C TYR A 495 18.94 -6.50 9.90
N TYR A 496 19.36 -5.70 10.87
CA TYR A 496 19.29 -4.24 10.84
C TYR A 496 20.66 -3.54 10.81
N ARG A 497 21.20 -3.15 11.97
CA ARG A 497 22.50 -2.48 12.13
C ARG A 497 23.05 -2.67 13.54
N LYS A 498 24.36 -2.52 13.71
CA LYS A 498 25.03 -2.49 15.03
C LYS A 498 24.39 -1.44 15.94
N ASN A 499 24.20 -1.77 17.22
CA ASN A 499 23.52 -0.93 18.21
C ASN A 499 22.14 -0.43 17.76
N SER A 500 21.37 -1.28 17.06
CA SER A 500 20.03 -0.92 16.63
C SER A 500 19.12 -0.49 17.78
N ASN A 501 18.37 0.58 17.53
CA ASN A 501 17.39 1.13 18.45
C ASN A 501 16.24 1.75 17.64
N MET A 502 15.05 1.17 17.78
CA MET A 502 13.82 1.59 17.09
C MET A 502 12.92 2.49 17.95
N THR A 503 13.28 2.78 19.21
CA THR A 503 12.48 3.56 20.16
C THR A 503 12.05 4.92 19.57
N LYS A 504 12.96 5.64 18.89
CA LYS A 504 12.62 6.93 18.27
C LYS A 504 11.57 6.78 17.16
N LYS A 505 11.68 5.72 16.35
CA LYS A 505 10.72 5.41 15.29
C LYS A 505 9.37 5.02 15.88
N ILE A 506 9.34 4.20 16.92
CA ILE A 506 8.12 3.84 17.66
C ILE A 506 7.43 5.09 18.22
N LYS A 507 8.18 5.99 18.87
CA LYS A 507 7.63 7.26 19.38
C LYS A 507 7.02 8.14 18.28
N SER A 508 7.51 8.06 17.05
CA SER A 508 6.93 8.82 15.93
C SER A 508 5.50 8.38 15.59
N LEU A 509 5.13 7.11 15.86
CA LEU A 509 3.77 6.57 15.68
C LEU A 509 2.73 7.13 16.66
N ARG A 510 3.18 7.91 17.66
CA ARG A 510 2.27 8.77 18.42
C ARG A 510 1.49 9.71 17.51
N ASN A 511 2.12 10.17 16.43
CA ASN A 511 1.47 10.96 15.39
C ASN A 511 0.97 10.00 14.30
N ARG A 512 -0.33 10.03 13.99
CA ARG A 512 -0.87 9.41 12.77
C ARG A 512 -0.96 10.37 11.59
N ILE A 513 -0.52 11.61 11.80
CA ILE A 513 -0.47 12.65 10.77
C ILE A 513 1.01 12.82 10.46
N PHE A 514 1.36 12.55 9.21
CA PHE A 514 2.69 12.70 8.66
C PHE A 514 2.55 13.58 7.42
N ASP A 515 3.38 14.60 7.31
CA ASP A 515 3.38 15.49 6.16
C ASP A 515 3.65 14.70 4.87
N ASP A 516 3.11 15.17 3.74
CA ASP A 516 3.42 14.61 2.44
C ASP A 516 4.86 14.96 2.07
N ASP A 517 5.65 13.95 1.73
CA ASP A 517 7.03 14.10 1.25
C ASP A 517 6.99 14.05 -0.27
N VAL A 518 6.83 15.22 -0.90
CA VAL A 518 6.66 15.37 -2.34
C VAL A 518 8.05 15.37 -3.00
N LYS A 519 8.45 14.24 -3.56
CA LYS A 519 9.74 14.04 -4.25
C LYS A 519 9.65 14.06 -5.77
N ASN A 520 8.45 14.13 -6.33
CA ASN A 520 8.22 14.15 -7.77
C ASN A 520 8.29 15.59 -8.30
N PRO A 521 9.27 15.94 -9.15
CA PRO A 521 9.49 17.30 -9.63
C PRO A 521 8.43 17.80 -10.62
N VAL A 522 7.55 16.92 -11.09
CA VAL A 522 6.46 17.24 -12.03
C VAL A 522 5.24 17.84 -11.30
N LEU A 523 5.15 17.65 -9.98
CA LEU A 523 4.07 18.16 -9.15
C LEU A 523 4.28 19.65 -8.84
N GLU A 524 3.17 20.36 -8.66
CA GLU A 524 3.17 21.80 -8.40
C GLU A 524 3.78 22.15 -7.03
N THR A 525 3.53 21.33 -6.01
CA THR A 525 4.00 21.58 -4.64
C THR A 525 5.44 21.12 -4.39
N PHE A 526 6.17 20.65 -5.41
CA PHE A 526 7.56 20.21 -5.25
C PHE A 526 8.50 21.39 -4.95
N ASP A 527 9.17 21.31 -3.80
CA ASP A 527 10.05 22.37 -3.31
C ASP A 527 11.49 22.21 -3.85
N PHE A 528 11.78 22.96 -4.92
CA PHE A 528 13.14 23.05 -5.48
C PHE A 528 14.13 23.75 -4.53
N ASP A 529 13.69 24.66 -3.68
CA ASP A 529 14.58 25.51 -2.87
C ASP A 529 15.26 24.72 -1.75
N SER A 530 14.62 23.64 -1.29
CA SER A 530 15.14 22.72 -0.27
C SER A 530 16.35 21.88 -0.71
N LEU A 531 16.69 21.86 -2.00
CA LEU A 531 17.68 20.97 -2.60
C LEU A 531 19.06 21.63 -2.76
N ASN A 532 20.11 20.79 -2.81
CA ASN A 532 21.45 21.25 -3.20
C ASN A 532 21.55 21.47 -4.72
N ASP A 533 22.62 22.13 -5.19
CA ASP A 533 22.74 22.54 -6.61
C ASP A 533 22.79 21.34 -7.58
N GLU A 534 23.52 20.27 -7.25
CA GLU A 534 23.57 19.05 -8.06
C GLU A 534 22.19 18.37 -8.17
N GLU A 535 21.43 18.35 -7.06
CA GLU A 535 20.07 17.84 -7.05
C GLU A 535 19.15 18.72 -7.89
N LYS A 536 19.22 20.05 -7.73
CA LYS A 536 18.42 21.00 -8.51
C LYS A 536 18.59 20.79 -10.00
N GLU A 537 19.82 20.72 -10.50
CA GLU A 537 20.08 20.47 -11.93
C GLU A 537 19.43 19.16 -12.39
N LYS A 538 19.60 18.08 -11.61
CA LYS A 538 19.01 16.79 -11.93
C LYS A 538 17.48 16.83 -11.96
N TYR A 539 16.82 17.40 -10.97
CA TYR A 539 15.35 17.44 -10.93
C TYR A 539 14.77 18.39 -11.99
N LYS A 540 15.47 19.50 -12.25
CA LYS A 540 15.10 20.42 -13.33
C LYS A 540 15.17 19.73 -14.69
N SER A 541 16.21 18.93 -14.94
CA SER A 541 16.31 18.14 -16.18
C SER A 541 15.13 17.17 -16.38
N ILE A 542 14.59 16.60 -15.29
CA ILE A 542 13.41 15.72 -15.35
C ILE A 542 12.17 16.54 -15.73
N LYS A 543 11.97 17.68 -15.04
CA LYS A 543 10.84 18.57 -15.31
C LYS A 543 10.87 19.10 -16.75
N ASP A 544 12.03 19.55 -17.21
CA ASP A 544 12.23 20.06 -18.57
C ASP A 544 11.93 18.99 -19.64
N LYS A 545 12.32 17.73 -19.40
CA LYS A 545 11.98 16.59 -20.28
C LYS A 545 10.47 16.35 -20.34
N GLU A 546 9.78 16.36 -19.20
CA GLU A 546 8.32 16.18 -19.18
C GLU A 546 7.59 17.36 -19.83
N ASP A 547 8.06 18.59 -19.61
CA ASP A 547 7.48 19.77 -20.25
C ASP A 547 7.69 19.72 -21.77
N PHE A 548 8.87 19.25 -22.25
CA PHE A 548 9.14 19.03 -23.67
C PHE A 548 8.23 17.98 -24.31
N ILE A 549 7.96 16.86 -23.62
CA ILE A 549 7.03 15.83 -24.12
C ILE A 549 5.62 16.40 -24.35
N ASN A 550 5.20 17.33 -23.49
CA ASN A 550 3.85 17.90 -23.53
C ASN A 550 3.68 18.98 -24.63
N GLN A 551 4.76 19.58 -25.11
CA GLN A 551 4.74 20.58 -26.19
C GLN A 551 4.35 19.96 -27.54
N SER A 552 3.60 20.67 -28.38
CA SER A 552 3.38 20.29 -29.78
C SER A 552 4.58 20.70 -30.64
N SER A 553 5.12 19.77 -31.43
CA SER A 553 6.16 20.06 -32.43
C SER A 553 6.00 19.09 -33.60
N ASP A 554 6.06 19.64 -34.81
CA ASP A 554 5.96 18.89 -36.08
C ASP A 554 7.35 18.54 -36.66
N LYS A 555 8.44 18.97 -36.00
CA LYS A 555 9.79 18.64 -36.44
C LYS A 555 10.07 17.16 -36.17
N GLU A 556 10.46 16.41 -37.20
CA GLU A 556 10.75 14.98 -37.08
C GLU A 556 11.82 14.64 -36.02
N LEU A 557 12.83 15.50 -35.85
CA LEU A 557 13.84 15.37 -34.81
C LEU A 557 13.26 15.52 -33.39
N ASP A 558 12.30 16.43 -33.20
CA ASP A 558 11.62 16.60 -31.91
C ASP A 558 10.69 15.42 -31.62
N LEU A 559 10.00 14.90 -32.64
CA LEU A 559 9.20 13.68 -32.53
C LEU A 559 10.07 12.47 -32.16
N LEU A 560 11.25 12.33 -32.77
CA LEU A 560 12.21 11.30 -32.42
C LEU A 560 12.72 11.47 -30.98
N LYS A 561 13.03 12.70 -30.56
CA LYS A 561 13.44 13.00 -29.19
C LYS A 561 12.36 12.61 -28.19
N LYS A 562 11.10 12.95 -28.46
CA LYS A 562 9.96 12.54 -27.62
C LYS A 562 9.87 11.03 -27.50
N TYR A 563 9.93 10.30 -28.61
CA TYR A 563 9.90 8.84 -28.61
C TYR A 563 11.03 8.23 -27.76
N PHE A 564 12.24 8.81 -27.81
CA PHE A 564 13.36 8.35 -26.99
C PHE A 564 13.14 8.56 -25.49
N ILE A 565 12.55 9.70 -25.09
CA ILE A 565 12.25 9.98 -23.68
C ILE A 565 11.05 9.14 -23.20
N GLU A 566 10.06 8.91 -24.06
CA GLU A 566 8.87 8.11 -23.76
C GLU A 566 9.23 6.64 -23.51
N GLU A 567 10.08 6.06 -24.36
CA GLU A 567 10.59 4.69 -24.23
C GLU A 567 11.77 4.57 -23.25
N GLY A 568 12.24 5.68 -22.66
CA GLY A 568 13.36 5.71 -21.72
C GLY A 568 14.72 5.36 -22.35
N ILE A 569 14.83 5.41 -23.68
CA ILE A 569 16.06 5.17 -24.44
C ILE A 569 17.07 6.31 -24.20
N ASP A 570 16.59 7.51 -23.89
CA ASP A 570 17.44 8.66 -23.52
C ASP A 570 18.38 8.36 -22.35
N LEU A 571 17.99 7.47 -21.42
CA LEU A 571 18.80 7.06 -20.27
C LEU A 571 20.02 6.21 -20.63
N VAL A 572 20.08 5.68 -21.86
CA VAL A 572 21.20 4.89 -22.37
C VAL A 572 22.41 5.77 -22.67
N TYR A 573 22.17 7.02 -23.06
CA TYR A 573 23.19 7.94 -23.57
C TYR A 573 23.61 8.98 -22.53
N LEU A 574 24.80 9.55 -22.70
CA LEU A 574 25.31 10.68 -21.90
C LEU A 574 24.58 11.97 -22.28
N ASP A 575 24.49 12.26 -23.57
CA ASP A 575 23.77 13.39 -24.13
C ASP A 575 22.92 12.94 -25.33
N ILE A 576 21.60 12.94 -25.16
CA ILE A 576 20.68 12.52 -26.19
C ILE A 576 20.66 13.48 -27.39
N ASP A 577 20.91 14.76 -27.18
CA ASP A 577 20.82 15.78 -28.24
C ASP A 577 21.95 15.63 -29.26
N ASN A 578 23.15 15.23 -28.82
CA ASN A 578 24.27 14.91 -29.70
C ASN A 578 24.02 13.63 -30.52
N VAL A 579 23.36 12.66 -29.91
CA VAL A 579 23.12 11.33 -30.49
C VAL A 579 21.98 11.33 -31.52
N LEU A 580 20.91 12.09 -31.26
CA LEU A 580 19.69 12.11 -32.08
C LEU A 580 19.95 12.44 -33.54
N SER A 581 20.82 13.42 -33.82
CA SER A 581 21.14 13.81 -35.19
C SER A 581 21.79 12.67 -35.99
N THR A 582 22.62 11.86 -35.34
CA THR A 582 23.29 10.71 -35.94
C THR A 582 22.32 9.57 -36.17
N ILE A 583 21.46 9.26 -35.19
CA ILE A 583 20.44 8.22 -35.32
C ILE A 583 19.42 8.59 -36.39
N TYR A 584 18.95 9.83 -36.41
CA TYR A 584 18.02 10.32 -37.42
C TYR A 584 18.58 10.18 -38.84
N LYS A 585 19.85 10.54 -39.07
CA LYS A 585 20.53 10.29 -40.35
C LYS A 585 20.55 8.81 -40.73
N ARG A 586 20.80 7.90 -39.78
CA ARG A 586 20.79 6.45 -40.02
C ARG A 586 19.40 5.94 -40.39
N ILE A 587 18.37 6.38 -39.68
CA ILE A 587 16.97 6.04 -40.00
C ILE A 587 16.66 6.44 -41.43
N ASN A 588 17.04 7.65 -41.85
CA ASN A 588 16.79 8.13 -43.20
C ASN A 588 17.60 7.38 -44.27
N GLN A 589 18.85 6.99 -43.97
CA GLN A 589 19.65 6.13 -44.86
C GLN A 589 19.03 4.73 -45.03
N ILE A 590 18.46 4.17 -43.96
CA ILE A 590 17.78 2.88 -44.00
C ILE A 590 16.48 2.97 -44.80
N LYS A 591 15.64 3.98 -44.52
CA LYS A 591 14.39 4.24 -45.26
C LYS A 591 14.63 4.53 -46.75
N GLY A 592 15.71 5.23 -47.07
CA GLY A 592 16.08 5.60 -48.45
C GLY A 592 16.70 4.47 -49.28
N GLY A 593 16.72 3.22 -48.79
CA GLY A 593 17.21 2.06 -49.56
C GLY A 593 18.74 1.99 -49.73
N LEU A 594 19.51 2.94 -49.19
CA LEU A 594 20.97 2.95 -49.27
C LEU A 594 21.62 1.87 -48.39
N ALA A 595 20.88 1.35 -47.41
CA ALA A 595 21.28 0.20 -46.60
C ALA A 595 20.81 -1.12 -47.23
N ASN A 596 21.33 -1.46 -48.42
CA ASN A 596 21.15 -2.78 -49.02
C ASN A 596 21.45 -3.85 -47.94
N LYS A 597 20.46 -4.69 -47.60
CA LYS A 597 20.47 -5.73 -46.53
C LYS A 597 20.01 -5.33 -45.12
N TRP A 598 19.18 -4.29 -44.93
CA TRP A 598 18.59 -4.07 -43.59
C TRP A 598 17.67 -5.21 -43.15
N GLU A 599 16.82 -5.72 -44.05
CA GLU A 599 15.85 -6.78 -43.73
C GLU A 599 16.54 -8.08 -43.30
N ASP A 600 17.61 -8.47 -44.00
CA ASP A 600 18.41 -9.68 -43.77
C ASP A 600 19.23 -9.66 -42.46
N LYS A 601 19.33 -8.51 -41.77
CA LYS A 601 20.06 -8.42 -40.51
C LYS A 601 19.27 -9.00 -39.35
N ARG A 602 20.00 -9.72 -38.51
CA ARG A 602 19.56 -10.17 -37.18
C ARG A 602 19.15 -9.00 -36.29
N VAL A 603 18.33 -9.26 -35.28
CA VAL A 603 17.72 -8.18 -34.46
C VAL A 603 18.80 -7.44 -33.67
N LEU A 604 19.77 -8.14 -33.07
CA LEU A 604 20.84 -7.47 -32.33
C LEU A 604 21.81 -6.73 -33.25
N ASP A 605 21.99 -7.20 -34.48
CA ASP A 605 22.79 -6.50 -35.49
C ASP A 605 22.07 -5.22 -35.99
N LYS A 606 20.74 -5.21 -36.05
CA LYS A 606 19.94 -3.99 -36.28
C LYS A 606 20.12 -2.99 -35.14
N ILE A 607 20.02 -3.46 -33.89
CA ILE A 607 20.23 -2.62 -32.70
C ILE A 607 21.64 -2.02 -32.70
N TYR A 608 22.66 -2.83 -32.94
CA TYR A 608 24.04 -2.34 -33.01
C TYR A 608 24.23 -1.27 -34.09
N ASN A 609 23.77 -1.53 -35.32
CA ASN A 609 23.98 -0.61 -36.44
C ASN A 609 23.25 0.73 -36.24
N LEU A 610 22.04 0.70 -35.65
CA LEU A 610 21.25 1.90 -35.48
C LEU A 610 21.70 2.69 -34.24
N PHE A 611 21.81 2.04 -33.08
CA PHE A 611 21.93 2.69 -31.78
C PHE A 611 23.35 2.74 -31.21
N ILE A 612 24.28 1.89 -31.67
CA ILE A 612 25.58 1.70 -30.99
C ILE A 612 26.77 2.09 -31.85
N LYS A 613 26.85 1.60 -33.09
CA LYS A 613 28.02 1.71 -33.96
C LYS A 613 28.55 3.15 -33.99
N GLY A 614 29.76 3.41 -33.51
CA GLY A 614 30.37 4.75 -33.56
C GLY A 614 29.76 5.77 -32.59
N LEU A 615 28.96 5.33 -31.64
CA LEU A 615 28.44 6.10 -30.50
C LEU A 615 28.92 5.51 -29.16
N ASP A 616 29.93 4.64 -29.20
CA ASP A 616 30.39 3.87 -28.05
C ASP A 616 30.79 4.76 -26.85
N ASN A 617 31.38 5.93 -27.12
CA ASN A 617 31.78 6.91 -26.12
C ASN A 617 30.59 7.70 -25.53
N GLU A 618 29.45 7.71 -26.20
CA GLU A 618 28.23 8.41 -25.77
C GLU A 618 27.29 7.50 -24.95
N ILE A 619 27.57 6.19 -24.87
CA ILE A 619 26.73 5.22 -24.15
C ILE A 619 27.18 5.13 -22.70
N LYS A 620 26.27 5.48 -21.79
CA LYS A 620 26.48 5.38 -20.34
C LYS A 620 26.17 3.98 -19.79
N ASN A 621 25.20 3.29 -20.39
CA ASN A 621 24.74 2.00 -19.89
C ASN A 621 25.69 0.86 -20.32
N PHE A 622 26.38 0.26 -19.35
CA PHE A 622 27.33 -0.83 -19.61
C PHE A 622 26.68 -2.09 -20.19
N GLU A 623 25.47 -2.45 -19.72
CA GLU A 623 24.76 -3.64 -20.24
C GLU A 623 24.41 -3.46 -21.72
N PHE A 624 24.01 -2.25 -22.12
CA PHE A 624 23.75 -1.90 -23.51
C PHE A 624 25.04 -1.80 -24.33
N SER A 625 26.09 -1.16 -23.78
CA SER A 625 27.40 -1.01 -24.43
C SER A 625 28.04 -2.35 -24.78
N ARG A 626 27.79 -3.42 -24.01
CA ARG A 626 28.27 -4.78 -24.31
C ARG A 626 27.85 -5.30 -25.69
N LEU A 627 26.74 -4.82 -26.24
CA LEU A 627 26.27 -5.20 -27.58
C LEU A 627 27.16 -4.63 -28.70
N SER A 628 28.15 -3.78 -28.39
CA SER A 628 29.25 -3.44 -29.31
C SER A 628 30.09 -4.67 -29.69
N ASN A 629 30.21 -5.65 -28.78
CA ASN A 629 30.96 -6.88 -29.00
C ASN A 629 30.10 -7.93 -29.72
N GLU A 630 30.60 -8.45 -30.83
CA GLU A 630 29.93 -9.47 -31.64
C GLU A 630 29.64 -10.76 -30.85
N LYS A 631 30.54 -11.18 -29.96
CA LYS A 631 30.32 -12.37 -29.13
C LYS A 631 29.13 -12.20 -28.19
N ALA A 632 28.94 -10.99 -27.65
CA ALA A 632 27.79 -10.69 -26.80
C ALA A 632 26.50 -10.69 -27.61
N ARG A 633 26.52 -10.13 -28.83
CA ARG A 633 25.36 -10.22 -29.74
C ARG A 633 25.01 -11.68 -30.03
N ASN A 634 25.98 -12.49 -30.45
CA ASN A 634 25.74 -13.91 -30.73
C ASN A 634 25.26 -14.74 -29.53
N PHE A 635 25.44 -14.28 -28.29
CA PHE A 635 24.97 -14.96 -27.08
C PHE A 635 23.51 -14.63 -26.72
N TYR A 636 23.09 -13.38 -26.96
CA TYR A 636 21.73 -12.92 -26.63
C TYR A 636 20.73 -13.07 -27.77
N GLU A 637 21.24 -13.31 -28.98
CA GLU A 637 20.43 -13.78 -30.11
C GLU A 637 19.89 -15.17 -29.80
#